data_AF-A0A3C1PCP7-F1
#
_entry.id   AF-A0A3C1PCP7-F1
#
_cell.length_a   1.000
_cell.length_b   1.000
_cell.length_c   1.000
_cell.angle_alpha   90.00
_cell.angle_beta   90.00
_cell.angle_gamma   90.00
#
_symmetry.space_group_name_H-M   'P 1'
#
loop_
_entity.id
_entity.type
_entity.pdbx_description
1 polymer ?
#
loop_
_entity_poly.entity_id
_entity_poly.type
_entity_poly.pdbx_seq_one_letter_code
_entity_poly.pdbx_strand_id
1 'polypeptide(L)'
;MVTGKSKQIKNVESIYPLSPMQTGMLFHSLYTPNSGVYCTQTLITINGEINVIAFKQAWEKVVERHSVLRTLFIWEKRQQPLQIVRKQCDLPWKYQDWRQLSPTEQQQHLDSLLQTECHLGFQLNQAPLMRCYLIQLSDQTYKFLWNRHHLLLDGWSQPIIYQEVLTFYQAYSQGQNCDLPCPRPYQEYIIWLQQQNLSDADSFWRRILKGFTAPTPLIVDHPRQPTSGNQPLTNQEQELCLSRATTQGLQALGQQHNLTLSTLLQAAWAILLSRYSGESDVLFGVTVSGRPASLSGVKNMVGLFINTLPLRVSIPESVLILPWLKQLQQNQAQLQDYAYSSLADVQRMSDVPPSVSLFESLLVFENYPIDNLSQEKNQFLSVSEVENFEETNYPLTVVAIPKPELLIKFSYDISRFTKDTVIRMAGHLQTLLEAIIANPQQQVSQLPLLTAEEQNQLLIEWNNTQINYHKDRCLHQLFEEQVERNSEAIAVIFDDQKLTYQELNNRANQLAHCLQEKGVKPDVLVGIFIERSLEMIIGILGILKAGGAYLPLDPNYPAERLAYMLQDSAVSILITQQSLVESLPENQAELLCLDRDGQHLENYSIENPINQVKSANLAYIIYTSGSTGQPKGVMNTHQGIGNNLLQTMDVYPRIAGDRILQMGLLSFDISVWEIFCSLTSGATLVLAKPEGQKDITYLINLIAQEKVTHAIFVPSMLRVFLQQPNLENCS
;
A
#
# COMPACT_ATOMS: atom_id res chain seq x y z
N MET A 1 -23.43 -26.03 54.84
CA MET A 1 -22.59 -25.77 53.64
C MET A 1 -21.71 -24.53 53.83
N VAL A 2 -20.70 -24.59 54.71
CA VAL A 2 -19.64 -23.56 54.85
C VAL A 2 -18.36 -24.27 55.29
N THR A 3 -17.62 -24.88 54.35
CA THR A 3 -16.30 -25.49 54.64
C THR A 3 -15.27 -25.34 53.50
N GLY A 4 -15.59 -24.65 52.40
CA GLY A 4 -14.70 -24.53 51.24
C GLY A 4 -13.71 -23.35 51.25
N LYS A 5 -13.97 -22.27 52.00
CA LYS A 5 -13.22 -21.00 51.87
C LYS A 5 -11.89 -20.94 52.64
N SER A 6 -11.60 -21.84 53.60
CA SER A 6 -10.37 -21.76 54.40
C SER A 6 -9.15 -22.49 53.81
N LYS A 7 -9.33 -23.39 52.83
CA LYS A 7 -8.21 -24.09 52.16
C LYS A 7 -7.47 -23.23 51.13
N GLN A 8 -8.14 -22.28 50.46
CA GLN A 8 -7.54 -21.48 49.38
C GLN A 8 -6.47 -20.48 49.83
N ILE A 9 -6.49 -20.04 51.09
CA ILE A 9 -5.52 -19.06 51.64
C ILE A 9 -4.19 -19.75 52.04
N LYS A 10 -4.18 -21.07 52.31
CA LYS A 10 -2.97 -21.78 52.75
C LYS A 10 -1.93 -22.04 51.65
N ASN A 11 -2.36 -22.08 50.39
CA ASN A 11 -1.51 -22.33 49.21
C ASN A 11 -1.19 -21.03 48.44
N VAL A 12 -0.70 -20.02 49.14
CA VAL A 12 -0.20 -18.76 48.55
C VAL A 12 1.21 -18.51 49.08
N GLU A 13 2.17 -18.31 48.17
CA GLU A 13 3.56 -18.01 48.47
C GLU A 13 3.81 -16.50 48.51
N SER A 14 3.38 -15.77 47.48
CA SER A 14 3.56 -14.33 47.36
C SER A 14 2.47 -13.68 46.50
N ILE A 15 2.29 -12.37 46.66
CA ILE A 15 1.32 -11.54 45.94
C ILE A 15 1.99 -10.22 45.57
N TYR A 16 1.92 -9.82 44.31
CA TYR A 16 2.52 -8.57 43.80
C TYR A 16 1.78 -8.07 42.54
N PRO A 17 1.90 -6.80 42.14
CA PRO A 17 1.22 -6.29 40.94
C PRO A 17 1.81 -6.88 39.65
N LEU A 18 1.11 -6.66 38.54
CA LEU A 18 1.57 -7.04 37.20
C LEU A 18 2.62 -6.03 36.70
N SER A 19 3.51 -6.49 35.82
CA SER A 19 4.31 -5.58 35.01
C SER A 19 3.43 -4.82 34.01
N PRO A 20 3.93 -3.71 33.44
CA PRO A 20 3.26 -2.97 32.37
C PRO A 20 2.76 -3.86 31.21
N MET A 21 3.65 -4.69 30.65
CA MET A 21 3.32 -5.59 29.55
C MET A 21 2.30 -6.64 29.98
N GLN A 22 2.46 -7.24 31.17
CA GLN A 22 1.48 -8.19 31.69
C GLN A 22 0.09 -7.55 31.85
N THR A 23 0.02 -6.28 32.25
CA THR A 23 -1.26 -5.56 32.39
C THR A 23 -1.95 -5.38 31.04
N GLY A 24 -1.19 -4.97 30.00
CA GLY A 24 -1.70 -4.83 28.64
C GLY A 24 -2.19 -6.17 28.05
N MET A 25 -1.39 -7.22 28.18
CA MET A 25 -1.77 -8.58 27.74
C MET A 25 -3.02 -9.07 28.48
N LEU A 26 -3.08 -8.91 29.82
CA LEU A 26 -4.25 -9.32 30.61
C LEU A 26 -5.52 -8.61 30.15
N PHE A 27 -5.47 -7.29 29.95
CA PHE A 27 -6.62 -6.52 29.47
C PHE A 27 -7.08 -7.02 28.11
N HIS A 28 -6.16 -7.19 27.15
CA HIS A 28 -6.49 -7.66 25.82
C HIS A 28 -7.09 -9.08 25.83
N SER A 29 -6.50 -10.03 26.58
CA SER A 29 -7.04 -11.38 26.76
C SER A 29 -8.45 -11.41 27.34
N LEU A 30 -8.81 -10.42 28.18
CA LEU A 30 -10.16 -10.29 28.75
C LEU A 30 -11.17 -9.67 27.76
N TYR A 31 -10.72 -8.81 26.85
CA TYR A 31 -11.57 -8.18 25.84
C TYR A 31 -11.85 -9.08 24.63
N THR A 32 -10.93 -9.97 24.28
CA THR A 32 -11.09 -10.94 23.17
C THR A 32 -10.98 -12.38 23.66
N PRO A 33 -11.94 -12.86 24.49
CA PRO A 33 -11.90 -14.22 25.00
C PRO A 33 -11.96 -15.23 23.85
N ASN A 34 -11.22 -16.33 23.96
CA ASN A 34 -11.12 -17.41 22.97
C ASN A 34 -10.48 -17.00 21.62
N SER A 35 -9.80 -15.87 21.55
CA SER A 35 -9.12 -15.42 20.32
C SER A 35 -7.81 -16.13 19.99
N GLY A 36 -7.29 -17.01 20.87
CA GLY A 36 -5.97 -17.63 20.69
C GLY A 36 -4.78 -16.69 20.98
N VAL A 37 -4.98 -15.38 20.92
CA VAL A 37 -3.96 -14.34 21.17
C VAL A 37 -3.27 -14.55 22.52
N TYR A 38 -1.93 -14.48 22.51
CA TYR A 38 -1.03 -14.77 23.64
C TYR A 38 -1.02 -16.22 24.14
N CYS A 39 -1.70 -17.15 23.48
CA CYS A 39 -1.38 -18.57 23.61
C CYS A 39 -0.12 -18.84 22.79
N THR A 40 0.98 -19.19 23.47
CA THR A 40 2.23 -19.56 22.80
C THR A 40 2.41 -21.07 22.90
N GLN A 41 2.74 -21.70 21.79
CA GLN A 41 3.00 -23.13 21.71
C GLN A 41 4.42 -23.37 21.22
N THR A 42 5.14 -24.26 21.88
CA THR A 42 6.43 -24.75 21.38
C THR A 42 6.33 -26.25 21.17
N LEU A 43 6.58 -26.69 19.95
CA LEU A 43 6.61 -28.09 19.55
C LEU A 43 8.07 -28.52 19.33
N ILE A 44 8.50 -29.57 20.01
CA ILE A 44 9.88 -30.07 19.97
C ILE A 44 9.86 -31.50 19.45
N THR A 45 10.60 -31.78 18.39
CA THR A 45 10.88 -33.15 17.94
C THR A 45 12.09 -33.70 18.68
N ILE A 46 11.88 -34.80 19.40
CA ILE A 46 12.92 -35.50 20.15
C ILE A 46 13.11 -36.89 19.53
N ASN A 47 14.35 -37.22 19.21
CA ASN A 47 14.76 -38.52 18.70
C ASN A 47 15.50 -39.31 19.78
N GLY A 48 15.31 -40.63 19.76
CA GLY A 48 15.80 -41.56 20.76
C GLY A 48 14.74 -42.02 21.74
N GLU A 49 15.11 -42.98 22.59
CA GLU A 49 14.28 -43.44 23.71
C GLU A 49 14.22 -42.38 24.81
N ILE A 50 13.01 -42.13 25.33
CA ILE A 50 12.80 -41.19 26.44
C ILE A 50 12.32 -41.96 27.67
N ASN A 51 12.99 -41.74 28.81
CA ASN A 51 12.43 -42.12 30.10
C ASN A 51 11.29 -41.14 30.46
N VAL A 52 10.07 -41.50 30.07
CA VAL A 52 8.86 -40.66 30.23
C VAL A 52 8.65 -40.21 31.69
N ILE A 53 8.98 -41.07 32.67
CA ILE A 53 8.82 -40.77 34.09
C ILE A 53 9.83 -39.71 34.52
N ALA A 54 11.12 -39.91 34.19
CA ALA A 54 12.17 -38.95 34.51
C ALA A 54 11.94 -37.59 33.82
N PHE A 55 11.42 -37.60 32.60
CA PHE A 55 11.14 -36.38 31.84
C PHE A 55 9.99 -35.57 32.46
N LYS A 56 8.91 -36.24 32.88
CA LYS A 56 7.83 -35.60 33.64
C LYS A 56 8.35 -35.04 34.97
N GLN A 57 9.15 -35.81 35.72
CA GLN A 57 9.73 -35.36 36.99
C GLN A 57 10.64 -34.14 36.82
N ALA A 58 11.41 -34.07 35.74
CA ALA A 58 12.24 -32.92 35.42
C ALA A 58 11.40 -31.64 35.24
N TRP A 59 10.30 -31.72 34.49
CA TRP A 59 9.38 -30.61 34.32
C TRP A 59 8.68 -30.22 35.62
N GLU A 60 8.23 -31.18 36.43
CA GLU A 60 7.64 -30.92 37.74
C GLU A 60 8.63 -30.19 38.66
N LYS A 61 9.91 -30.58 38.62
CA LYS A 61 10.96 -29.92 39.41
C LYS A 61 11.18 -28.47 38.96
N VAL A 62 11.18 -28.21 37.66
CA VAL A 62 11.32 -26.85 37.11
C VAL A 62 10.12 -25.98 37.48
N VAL A 63 8.89 -26.51 37.42
CA VAL A 63 7.68 -25.80 37.86
C VAL A 63 7.74 -25.46 39.36
N GLU A 64 8.22 -26.38 40.20
CA GLU A 64 8.45 -26.11 41.63
C GLU A 64 9.44 -24.95 41.82
N ARG A 65 10.53 -24.95 41.05
CA ARG A 65 11.68 -24.06 41.18
C ARG A 65 11.40 -22.62 40.74
N HIS A 66 10.57 -22.43 39.70
CA HIS A 66 10.28 -21.09 39.15
C HIS A 66 8.87 -20.62 39.54
N SER A 67 8.80 -19.63 40.44
CA SER A 67 7.54 -19.08 40.95
C SER A 67 6.57 -18.61 39.87
N VAL A 68 7.10 -18.08 38.75
CA VAL A 68 6.25 -17.60 37.64
C VAL A 68 5.42 -18.73 37.02
N LEU A 69 5.92 -19.96 36.96
CA LEU A 69 5.17 -21.11 36.42
C LEU A 69 3.99 -21.53 37.31
N ARG A 70 4.01 -21.13 38.59
CA ARG A 70 2.98 -21.38 39.60
C ARG A 70 2.05 -20.17 39.82
N THR A 71 2.12 -19.17 38.93
CA THR A 71 1.42 -17.90 39.07
C THR A 71 0.06 -17.90 38.37
N LEU A 72 -0.93 -17.26 39.00
CA LEU A 72 -2.21 -16.88 38.42
C LEU A 72 -2.48 -15.39 38.61
N PHE A 73 -3.45 -14.86 37.87
CA PHE A 73 -3.80 -13.44 37.85
C PHE A 73 -5.21 -13.22 38.38
N ILE A 74 -5.40 -12.19 39.22
CA ILE A 74 -6.71 -11.73 39.67
C ILE A 74 -6.91 -10.26 39.34
N TRP A 75 -8.09 -9.90 38.85
CA TRP A 75 -8.43 -8.53 38.44
C TRP A 75 -9.79 -8.07 38.99
N GLU A 76 -10.72 -9.01 39.18
CA GLU A 76 -12.08 -8.70 39.61
C GLU A 76 -12.14 -8.02 40.99
N LYS A 77 -12.92 -6.95 41.07
CA LYS A 77 -13.18 -6.19 42.33
C LYS A 77 -11.89 -5.70 43.01
N ARG A 78 -10.88 -5.32 42.22
CA ARG A 78 -9.62 -4.74 42.68
C ARG A 78 -9.36 -3.42 41.98
N GLN A 79 -8.61 -2.53 42.65
CA GLN A 79 -8.15 -1.28 42.02
C GLN A 79 -7.08 -1.52 40.96
N GLN A 80 -6.26 -2.56 41.13
CA GLN A 80 -5.25 -2.99 40.17
C GLN A 80 -5.20 -4.53 40.13
N PRO A 81 -4.87 -5.13 38.97
CA PRO A 81 -4.68 -6.57 38.89
C PRO A 81 -3.46 -7.02 39.72
N LEU A 82 -3.50 -8.25 40.22
CA LEU A 82 -2.45 -8.84 41.04
C LEU A 82 -2.05 -10.23 40.53
N GLN A 83 -0.78 -10.55 40.67
CA GLN A 83 -0.20 -11.87 40.53
C GLN A 83 -0.26 -12.59 41.88
N ILE A 84 -0.64 -13.87 41.86
CA ILE A 84 -0.62 -14.74 43.03
C ILE A 84 0.22 -15.97 42.71
N VAL A 85 1.31 -16.15 43.44
CA VAL A 85 2.16 -17.35 43.35
C VAL A 85 1.60 -18.43 44.28
N ARG A 86 1.34 -19.62 43.76
CA ARG A 86 0.98 -20.80 44.55
C ARG A 86 2.24 -21.44 45.15
N LYS A 87 2.18 -21.97 46.38
CA LYS A 87 3.29 -22.75 46.97
C LYS A 87 3.50 -24.06 46.23
N GLN A 88 2.42 -24.70 45.79
CA GLN A 88 2.45 -25.93 44.99
C GLN A 88 1.33 -25.88 43.96
N CYS A 89 1.59 -26.41 42.77
CA CYS A 89 0.58 -26.69 41.76
C CYS A 89 0.94 -27.96 41.00
N ASP A 90 -0.07 -28.73 40.61
CA ASP A 90 0.11 -29.92 39.78
C ASP A 90 0.35 -29.49 38.34
N LEU A 91 1.35 -30.07 37.68
CA LEU A 91 1.63 -29.85 36.26
C LEU A 91 0.60 -30.62 35.41
N PRO A 92 -0.22 -29.95 34.58
CA PRO A 92 -1.07 -30.64 33.62
C PRO A 92 -0.20 -31.33 32.56
N TRP A 93 -0.11 -32.65 32.67
CA TRP A 93 0.72 -33.51 31.84
C TRP A 93 -0.12 -34.59 31.16
N LYS A 94 0.02 -34.74 29.85
CA LYS A 94 -0.61 -35.81 29.08
C LYS A 94 0.44 -36.57 28.28
N TYR A 95 0.39 -37.89 28.40
CA TYR A 95 1.16 -38.80 27.55
C TYR A 95 0.22 -39.43 26.52
N GLN A 96 0.60 -39.43 25.26
CA GLN A 96 -0.18 -40.02 24.17
C GLN A 96 0.70 -40.93 23.31
N ASP A 97 0.24 -42.15 23.09
CA ASP A 97 0.92 -43.12 22.22
C ASP A 97 0.20 -43.19 20.88
N TRP A 98 0.84 -42.68 19.84
CA TRP A 98 0.32 -42.61 18.48
C TRP A 98 1.03 -43.58 17.53
N ARG A 99 1.81 -44.53 18.05
CA ARG A 99 2.54 -45.51 17.24
C ARG A 99 1.65 -46.38 16.34
N GLN A 100 0.37 -46.51 16.69
CA GLN A 100 -0.62 -47.27 15.91
C GLN A 100 -1.27 -46.46 14.78
N LEU A 101 -1.06 -45.13 14.74
CA LEU A 101 -1.57 -44.26 13.69
C LEU A 101 -0.59 -44.22 12.52
N SER A 102 -1.11 -44.12 11.30
CA SER A 102 -0.27 -43.85 10.12
C SER A 102 0.36 -42.45 10.20
N PRO A 103 1.48 -42.18 9.51
CA PRO A 103 2.11 -40.85 9.53
C PRO A 103 1.16 -39.70 9.14
N THR A 104 0.26 -39.94 8.18
CA THR A 104 -0.75 -38.96 7.76
C THR A 104 -1.76 -38.68 8.87
N GLU A 105 -2.24 -39.71 9.56
CA GLU A 105 -3.14 -39.56 10.70
C GLU A 105 -2.43 -38.86 11.88
N GLN A 106 -1.18 -39.22 12.16
CA GLN A 106 -0.37 -38.55 13.18
C GLN A 106 -0.28 -37.03 12.92
N GLN A 107 -0.01 -36.63 11.67
CA GLN A 107 0.05 -35.22 11.31
C GLN A 107 -1.32 -34.52 11.45
N GLN A 108 -2.40 -35.13 10.96
CA GLN A 108 -3.75 -34.57 11.10
C GLN A 108 -4.17 -34.40 12.56
N HIS A 109 -3.83 -35.38 13.41
CA HIS A 109 -4.08 -35.32 14.85
C HIS A 109 -3.23 -34.24 15.53
N LEU A 110 -1.98 -34.06 15.09
CA LEU A 110 -1.10 -33.00 15.59
C LEU A 110 -1.64 -31.61 15.24
N ASP A 111 -2.01 -31.39 13.99
CA ASP A 111 -2.56 -30.11 13.52
C ASP A 111 -3.85 -29.76 14.28
N SER A 112 -4.74 -30.76 14.44
CA SER A 112 -5.96 -30.62 15.24
C SER A 112 -5.68 -30.32 16.71
N LEU A 113 -4.67 -30.96 17.31
CA LEU A 113 -4.27 -30.73 18.69
C LEU A 113 -3.71 -29.31 18.89
N LEU A 114 -2.85 -28.84 17.98
CA LEU A 114 -2.29 -27.48 18.00
C LEU A 114 -3.41 -26.44 17.97
N GLN A 115 -4.32 -26.57 17.01
CA GLN A 115 -5.48 -25.67 16.89
C GLN A 115 -6.38 -25.73 18.12
N THR A 116 -6.76 -26.93 18.57
CA THR A 116 -7.70 -27.10 19.69
C THR A 116 -7.14 -26.52 20.99
N GLU A 117 -5.85 -26.75 21.28
CA GLU A 117 -5.22 -26.23 22.50
C GLU A 117 -5.09 -24.71 22.51
N CYS A 118 -4.85 -24.11 21.34
CA CYS A 118 -4.83 -22.66 21.18
C CYS A 118 -6.22 -22.06 21.47
N HIS A 119 -7.28 -22.60 20.86
CA HIS A 119 -8.65 -22.14 21.05
C HIS A 119 -9.20 -22.39 22.46
N LEU A 120 -8.78 -23.47 23.13
CA LEU A 120 -9.15 -23.77 24.51
C LEU A 120 -8.68 -22.65 25.47
N GLY A 121 -7.56 -22.01 25.16
CA GLY A 121 -7.02 -20.90 25.94
C GLY A 121 -6.68 -21.27 27.39
N PHE A 122 -6.58 -20.27 28.25
CA PHE A 122 -6.27 -20.45 29.68
C PHE A 122 -7.22 -19.63 30.56
N GLN A 123 -7.66 -20.22 31.68
CA GLN A 123 -8.35 -19.47 32.72
C GLN A 123 -7.33 -18.75 33.58
N LEU A 124 -7.15 -17.44 33.35
CA LEU A 124 -6.04 -16.65 33.90
C LEU A 124 -6.01 -16.60 35.44
N ASN A 125 -7.15 -16.86 36.08
CA ASN A 125 -7.28 -16.91 37.55
C ASN A 125 -7.01 -18.30 38.16
N GLN A 126 -6.52 -19.26 37.37
CA GLN A 126 -6.19 -20.61 37.82
C GLN A 126 -4.77 -21.00 37.39
N ALA A 127 -3.91 -21.31 38.36
CA ALA A 127 -2.56 -21.80 38.09
C ALA A 127 -2.54 -23.33 37.93
N PRO A 128 -1.64 -23.90 37.12
CA PRO A 128 -0.67 -23.20 36.27
C PRO A 128 -1.26 -22.81 34.90
N LEU A 129 -0.77 -21.72 34.29
CA LEU A 129 -1.18 -21.29 32.95
C LEU A 129 -0.31 -21.94 31.86
N MET A 130 -0.10 -23.25 32.00
CA MET A 130 0.62 -24.07 31.03
C MET A 130 0.12 -25.51 31.04
N ARG A 131 0.32 -26.21 29.91
CA ARG A 131 -0.03 -27.62 29.70
C ARG A 131 1.03 -28.29 28.85
N CYS A 132 1.42 -29.51 29.22
CA CYS A 132 2.45 -30.28 28.52
C CYS A 132 1.87 -31.58 27.94
N TYR A 133 2.25 -31.86 26.70
CA TYR A 133 1.93 -33.10 26.00
C TYR A 133 3.23 -33.78 25.57
N LEU A 134 3.39 -35.05 25.92
CA LEU A 134 4.43 -35.90 25.33
C LEU A 134 3.75 -36.95 24.45
N ILE A 135 4.03 -36.88 23.16
CA ILE A 135 3.41 -37.68 22.12
C ILE A 135 4.46 -38.62 21.56
N GLN A 136 4.23 -39.94 21.64
CA GLN A 136 5.11 -40.94 21.05
C GLN A 136 4.64 -41.27 19.63
N LEU A 137 5.46 -40.99 18.62
CA LEU A 137 5.17 -41.27 17.21
C LEU A 137 5.74 -42.63 16.76
N SER A 138 6.90 -43.01 17.31
CA SER A 138 7.58 -44.30 17.08
C SER A 138 8.31 -44.75 18.35
N ASP A 139 8.98 -45.90 18.32
CA ASP A 139 9.83 -46.34 19.44
C ASP A 139 11.01 -45.39 19.72
N GLN A 140 11.39 -44.54 18.75
CA GLN A 140 12.56 -43.65 18.81
C GLN A 140 12.22 -42.20 18.47
N THR A 141 10.94 -41.83 18.42
CA THR A 141 10.53 -40.47 18.02
C THR A 141 9.37 -39.99 18.87
N TYR A 142 9.56 -38.83 19.49
CA TYR A 142 8.57 -38.16 20.31
C TYR A 142 8.39 -36.71 19.84
N LYS A 143 7.17 -36.21 19.97
CA LYS A 143 6.86 -34.77 19.89
C LYS A 143 6.49 -34.31 21.30
N PHE A 144 7.17 -33.27 21.79
CA PHE A 144 6.82 -32.60 23.03
C PHE A 144 6.18 -31.26 22.72
N LEU A 145 4.92 -31.09 23.11
CA LEU A 145 4.17 -29.84 22.93
C LEU A 145 3.99 -29.15 24.28
N TRP A 146 4.55 -27.95 24.40
CA TRP A 146 4.41 -27.07 25.56
C TRP A 146 3.51 -25.89 25.23
N ASN A 147 2.31 -25.90 25.78
CA ASN A 147 1.34 -24.81 25.68
C ASN A 147 1.48 -23.93 26.92
N ARG A 148 1.48 -22.61 26.75
CA ARG A 148 1.55 -21.66 27.86
C ARG A 148 0.90 -20.33 27.47
N HIS A 149 0.45 -19.57 28.46
CA HIS A 149 0.08 -18.18 28.23
C HIS A 149 1.32 -17.29 28.30
N HIS A 150 1.42 -16.34 27.35
CA HIS A 150 2.54 -15.40 27.26
C HIS A 150 2.71 -14.51 28.52
N LEU A 151 1.67 -14.38 29.36
CA LEU A 151 1.73 -13.66 30.64
C LEU A 151 2.80 -14.20 31.60
N LEU A 152 3.17 -15.47 31.46
CA LEU A 152 4.17 -16.11 32.32
C LEU A 152 5.60 -15.84 31.86
N LEU A 153 5.87 -15.92 30.56
CA LEU A 153 7.23 -16.05 30.04
C LEU A 153 7.42 -15.29 28.73
N ASP A 154 8.61 -14.71 28.55
CA ASP A 154 9.11 -14.27 27.25
C ASP A 154 9.92 -15.35 26.51
N GLY A 155 10.25 -15.09 25.23
CA GLY A 155 11.14 -15.94 24.43
C GLY A 155 12.52 -16.17 25.05
N TRP A 156 13.06 -15.18 25.76
CA TRP A 156 14.37 -15.26 26.42
C TRP A 156 14.38 -16.28 27.57
N SER A 157 13.24 -16.44 28.25
CA SER A 157 13.11 -17.35 29.38
C SER A 157 13.06 -18.82 28.96
N GLN A 158 12.70 -19.13 27.71
CA GLN A 158 12.49 -20.52 27.28
C GLN A 158 13.80 -21.33 27.27
N PRO A 159 14.92 -20.87 26.67
CA PRO A 159 16.19 -21.60 26.72
C PRO A 159 16.68 -21.88 28.15
N ILE A 160 16.45 -20.95 29.09
CA ILE A 160 16.82 -21.13 30.51
C ILE A 160 16.03 -22.31 31.11
N ILE A 161 14.72 -22.34 30.87
CA ILE A 161 13.85 -23.44 31.32
C ILE A 161 14.27 -24.76 30.70
N TYR A 162 14.51 -24.81 29.39
CA TYR A 162 14.90 -26.03 28.71
C TYR A 162 16.24 -26.58 29.23
N GLN A 163 17.23 -25.72 29.47
CA GLN A 163 18.52 -26.14 30.02
C GLN A 163 18.36 -26.80 31.40
N GLU A 164 17.51 -26.23 32.26
CA GLU A 164 17.23 -26.80 33.58
C GLU A 164 16.47 -28.13 33.46
N VAL A 165 15.47 -28.23 32.57
CA VAL A 165 14.76 -29.49 32.31
C VAL A 165 15.72 -30.59 31.85
N LEU A 166 16.62 -30.28 30.92
CA LEU A 166 17.63 -31.25 30.43
C LEU A 166 18.54 -31.71 31.57
N THR A 167 18.97 -30.77 32.43
CA THR A 167 19.85 -31.08 33.57
C THR A 167 19.17 -31.99 34.59
N PHE A 168 17.92 -31.69 34.97
CA PHE A 168 17.15 -32.55 35.87
C PHE A 168 16.81 -33.91 35.23
N TYR A 169 16.46 -33.93 33.95
CA TYR A 169 16.17 -35.16 33.23
C TYR A 169 17.39 -36.09 33.22
N GLN A 170 18.58 -35.56 32.95
CA GLN A 170 19.81 -36.34 32.98
C GLN A 170 20.01 -37.02 34.33
N ALA A 171 19.87 -36.28 35.44
CA ALA A 171 20.02 -36.85 36.78
C ALA A 171 18.95 -37.90 37.09
N TYR A 172 17.67 -37.58 36.87
CA TYR A 172 16.55 -38.48 37.17
C TYR A 172 16.54 -39.74 36.29
N SER A 173 16.99 -39.65 35.03
CA SER A 173 17.12 -40.81 34.13
C SER A 173 18.13 -41.84 34.65
N GLN A 174 19.09 -41.38 35.47
CA GLN A 174 20.12 -42.21 36.11
C GLN A 174 19.76 -42.57 37.56
N GLY A 175 18.56 -42.20 38.03
CA GLY A 175 18.16 -42.40 39.43
C GLY A 175 18.91 -41.52 40.43
N GLN A 176 19.53 -40.44 39.97
CA GLN A 176 20.26 -39.48 40.80
C GLN A 176 19.41 -38.25 41.10
N ASN A 177 19.70 -37.58 42.22
CA ASN A 177 19.16 -36.25 42.50
C ASN A 177 20.10 -35.17 41.95
N CYS A 178 19.55 -34.03 41.57
CA CYS A 178 20.29 -32.84 41.16
C CYS A 178 19.71 -31.63 41.89
N ASP A 179 20.59 -30.75 42.37
CA ASP A 179 20.23 -29.47 42.97
C ASP A 179 20.93 -28.34 42.24
N LEU A 180 20.16 -27.38 41.75
CA LEU A 180 20.64 -26.17 41.09
C LEU A 180 20.53 -24.95 42.03
N PRO A 181 21.40 -23.93 41.92
CA PRO A 181 21.32 -22.71 42.72
C PRO A 181 19.95 -22.04 42.58
N CYS A 182 19.31 -21.64 43.69
CA CYS A 182 17.95 -21.07 43.69
C CYS A 182 17.84 -19.89 42.70
N PRO A 183 16.84 -19.87 41.79
CA PRO A 183 16.73 -18.81 40.80
C PRO A 183 16.22 -17.53 41.48
N ARG A 184 16.64 -16.36 40.98
CA ARG A 184 16.10 -15.09 41.47
C ARG A 184 14.62 -14.98 41.04
N PRO A 185 13.68 -14.74 41.97
CA PRO A 185 12.26 -14.72 41.64
C PRO A 185 11.90 -13.49 40.81
N TYR A 186 10.95 -13.65 39.89
CA TYR A 186 10.41 -12.56 39.06
C TYR A 186 9.87 -11.37 39.90
N GLN A 187 9.45 -11.62 41.14
CA GLN A 187 9.04 -10.58 42.09
C GLN A 187 10.10 -9.48 42.29
N GLU A 188 11.39 -9.80 42.24
CA GLU A 188 12.45 -8.79 42.37
C GLU A 188 12.44 -7.78 41.20
N TYR A 189 12.08 -8.22 40.00
CA TYR A 189 11.88 -7.32 38.86
C TYR A 189 10.66 -6.42 39.05
N ILE A 190 9.56 -6.95 39.62
CA ILE A 190 8.39 -6.14 39.94
C ILE A 190 8.73 -5.08 41.01
N ILE A 191 9.53 -5.42 42.01
CA ILE A 191 10.04 -4.46 43.01
C ILE A 191 10.91 -3.40 42.34
N TRP A 192 11.80 -3.80 41.43
CA TRP A 192 12.62 -2.86 40.66
C TRP A 192 11.75 -1.89 39.83
N LEU A 193 10.69 -2.39 39.17
CA LEU A 193 9.75 -1.54 38.41
C LEU A 193 9.08 -0.47 39.28
N GLN A 194 8.71 -0.82 40.52
CA GLN A 194 8.09 0.12 41.47
C GLN A 194 9.02 1.24 41.93
N GLN A 195 10.33 1.09 41.74
CA GLN A 195 11.35 2.07 42.12
C GLN A 195 11.69 3.05 40.99
N GLN A 196 11.11 2.89 39.79
CA GLN A 196 11.43 3.73 38.63
C GLN A 196 10.77 5.11 38.71
N ASN A 197 11.41 6.12 38.11
CA ASN A 197 10.91 7.49 38.10
C ASN A 197 9.91 7.72 36.96
N LEU A 198 8.61 7.61 37.27
CA LEU A 198 7.54 7.81 36.29
C LEU A 198 7.48 9.26 35.74
N SER A 199 7.98 10.26 36.47
CA SER A 199 7.96 11.66 36.01
C SER A 199 8.96 11.92 34.89
N ASP A 200 10.14 11.30 34.95
CA ASP A 200 11.14 11.42 33.89
C ASP A 200 10.66 10.70 32.63
N ALA A 201 10.02 9.53 32.79
CA ALA A 201 9.36 8.82 31.70
C ALA A 201 8.26 9.65 31.03
N ASP A 202 7.37 10.29 31.80
CA ASP A 202 6.31 11.15 31.25
C ASP A 202 6.91 12.30 30.42
N SER A 203 7.95 12.96 30.95
CA SER A 203 8.65 14.05 30.25
C SER A 203 9.32 13.57 28.96
N PHE A 204 9.93 12.38 28.98
CA PHE A 204 10.55 11.76 27.81
C PHE A 204 9.51 11.45 26.71
N TRP A 205 8.44 10.73 27.05
CA TRP A 205 7.45 10.29 26.06
C TRP A 205 6.67 11.45 25.47
N ARG A 206 6.25 12.43 26.29
CA ARG A 206 5.60 13.65 25.78
C ARG A 206 6.48 14.39 24.78
N ARG A 207 7.79 14.46 25.03
CA ARG A 207 8.74 15.11 24.10
C ARG A 207 8.88 14.34 22.80
N ILE A 208 9.03 13.01 22.85
CA ILE A 208 9.25 12.17 21.67
C ILE A 208 7.98 12.08 20.80
N LEU A 209 6.79 12.04 21.41
CA LEU A 209 5.51 11.85 20.72
C LEU A 209 4.80 13.15 20.36
N LYS A 210 5.34 14.31 20.75
CA LYS A 210 4.75 15.61 20.48
C LYS A 210 4.46 15.81 18.99
N GLY A 211 3.24 16.21 18.65
CA GLY A 211 2.81 16.51 17.30
C GLY A 211 2.50 15.28 16.44
N PHE A 212 2.58 14.07 16.99
CA PHE A 212 2.15 12.85 16.30
C PHE A 212 0.69 12.55 16.67
N THR A 213 -0.23 12.71 15.72
CA THR A 213 -1.69 12.75 15.99
C THR A 213 -2.46 11.53 15.48
N ALA A 214 -1.84 10.71 14.63
CA ALA A 214 -2.46 9.52 14.05
C ALA A 214 -1.38 8.47 13.74
N PRO A 215 -1.70 7.16 13.78
CA PRO A 215 -0.75 6.11 13.42
C PRO A 215 -0.28 6.25 11.97
N THR A 216 0.93 5.79 11.68
CA THR A 216 1.45 5.78 10.30
C THR A 216 0.50 5.01 9.38
N PRO A 217 -0.05 5.67 8.34
CA PRO A 217 -0.98 5.03 7.42
C PRO A 217 -0.34 3.85 6.70
N LEU A 218 -1.00 2.68 6.74
CA LEU A 218 -0.68 1.56 5.86
C LEU A 218 -1.65 1.63 4.67
N ILE A 219 -1.33 2.49 3.70
CA ILE A 219 -2.13 2.70 2.47
C ILE A 219 -1.83 1.56 1.51
N VAL A 220 -2.53 0.44 1.71
CA VAL A 220 -2.38 -0.78 0.91
C VAL A 220 -3.71 -1.11 0.22
N ASP A 221 -4.19 -2.35 0.33
CA ASP A 221 -5.30 -2.89 -0.46
C ASP A 221 -6.67 -2.45 0.07
N HIS A 222 -6.87 -2.52 1.39
CA HIS A 222 -8.15 -2.20 2.02
C HIS A 222 -7.99 -1.22 3.18
N PRO A 223 -8.71 -0.08 3.17
CA PRO A 223 -8.71 0.83 4.30
C PRO A 223 -9.35 0.13 5.49
N ARG A 224 -8.83 0.41 6.69
CA ARG A 224 -9.38 -0.13 7.93
C ARG A 224 -10.85 0.28 8.05
N GLN A 225 -11.76 -0.70 8.18
CA GLN A 225 -13.13 -0.37 8.52
C GLN A 225 -13.18 0.08 10.00
N PRO A 226 -13.81 1.22 10.33
CA PRO A 226 -13.85 1.76 11.70
C PRO A 226 -14.44 0.79 12.73
N THR A 227 -15.25 -0.16 12.29
CA THR A 227 -15.92 -1.17 13.12
C THR A 227 -15.08 -2.42 13.39
N SER A 228 -13.91 -2.58 12.78
CA SER A 228 -13.07 -3.79 12.87
C SER A 228 -12.22 -3.88 14.13
N GLY A 229 -12.32 -2.94 15.07
CA GLY A 229 -11.51 -2.95 16.29
C GLY A 229 -11.67 -4.18 17.19
N ASN A 230 -12.65 -5.05 16.92
CA ASN A 230 -13.09 -6.11 17.82
C ASN A 230 -13.25 -7.51 17.17
N GLN A 231 -12.92 -7.69 15.89
CA GLN A 231 -12.89 -9.03 15.30
C GLN A 231 -11.49 -9.66 15.50
N PRO A 232 -11.38 -10.98 15.77
CA PRO A 232 -10.09 -11.65 15.78
C PRO A 232 -9.39 -11.40 14.45
N LEU A 233 -8.12 -11.00 14.49
CA LEU A 233 -7.32 -10.86 13.28
C LEU A 233 -7.20 -12.24 12.63
N THR A 234 -7.55 -12.35 11.35
CA THR A 234 -7.23 -13.57 10.60
C THR A 234 -5.84 -13.36 10.02
N ASN A 235 -4.84 -13.88 10.72
CA ASN A 235 -3.45 -13.70 10.34
C ASN A 235 -3.00 -14.76 9.33
N GLN A 236 -2.24 -14.34 8.32
CA GLN A 236 -1.41 -15.22 7.50
C GLN A 236 0.06 -14.86 7.68
N GLU A 237 0.93 -15.83 7.42
CA GLU A 237 2.38 -15.63 7.45
C GLU A 237 2.97 -15.65 6.04
N GLN A 238 3.92 -14.76 5.80
CA GLN A 238 4.81 -14.79 4.63
C GLN A 238 6.25 -14.69 5.12
N GLU A 239 7.14 -15.52 4.57
CA GLU A 239 8.55 -15.52 4.94
C GLU A 239 9.41 -14.88 3.85
N LEU A 240 10.48 -14.23 4.30
CA LEU A 240 11.58 -13.70 3.52
C LEU A 240 12.87 -14.25 4.12
N CYS A 241 13.58 -15.08 3.37
CA CYS A 241 14.90 -15.57 3.75
C CYS A 241 15.95 -14.75 3.00
N LEU A 242 16.73 -13.94 3.73
CA LEU A 242 17.83 -13.20 3.11
C LEU A 242 18.99 -14.14 2.82
N SER A 243 19.60 -13.99 1.65
CA SER A 243 20.77 -14.78 1.28
C SER A 243 21.87 -14.70 2.35
N ARG A 244 22.68 -15.75 2.45
CA ARG A 244 23.85 -15.75 3.33
C ARG A 244 24.77 -14.55 3.08
N ALA A 245 24.94 -14.14 1.83
CA ALA A 245 25.77 -12.99 1.46
C ALA A 245 25.19 -11.68 2.00
N THR A 246 23.88 -11.45 1.83
CA THR A 246 23.18 -10.28 2.38
C THR A 246 23.26 -10.25 3.90
N THR A 247 23.03 -11.39 4.55
CA THR A 247 23.10 -11.54 6.01
C THR A 247 24.49 -11.21 6.56
N GLN A 248 25.54 -11.75 5.95
CA GLN A 248 26.92 -11.46 6.31
C GLN A 248 27.30 -10.00 6.04
N GLY A 249 26.79 -9.40 4.95
CA GLY A 249 26.97 -7.99 4.64
C GLY A 249 26.39 -7.07 5.71
N LEU A 250 25.17 -7.35 6.18
CA LEU A 250 24.55 -6.62 7.29
C LEU A 250 25.34 -6.75 8.59
N GLN A 251 25.82 -7.96 8.91
CA GLN A 251 26.64 -8.21 10.09
C GLN A 251 27.99 -7.46 10.03
N ALA A 252 28.66 -7.50 8.87
CA ALA A 252 29.92 -6.81 8.64
C ALA A 252 29.75 -5.29 8.74
N LEU A 253 28.69 -4.73 8.15
CA LEU A 253 28.36 -3.31 8.26
C LEU A 253 28.12 -2.91 9.72
N GLY A 254 27.38 -3.74 10.46
CA GLY A 254 27.15 -3.58 11.89
C GLY A 254 28.45 -3.52 12.68
N GLN A 255 29.34 -4.49 12.47
CA GLN A 255 30.65 -4.54 13.14
C GLN A 255 31.54 -3.35 12.77
N GLN A 256 31.64 -3.01 11.49
CA GLN A 256 32.50 -1.93 10.99
C GLN A 256 32.10 -0.56 11.53
N HIS A 257 30.81 -0.33 11.75
CA HIS A 257 30.30 0.98 12.15
C HIS A 257 29.72 1.04 13.56
N ASN A 258 29.87 -0.03 14.34
CA ASN A 258 29.28 -0.19 15.68
C ASN A 258 27.75 -0.01 15.68
N LEU A 259 27.09 -0.60 14.69
CA LEU A 259 25.64 -0.64 14.55
C LEU A 259 25.10 -2.04 14.88
N THR A 260 23.92 -2.12 15.47
CA THR A 260 23.23 -3.40 15.67
C THR A 260 22.45 -3.81 14.42
N LEU A 261 22.31 -5.12 14.20
CA LEU A 261 21.44 -5.65 13.13
C LEU A 261 19.98 -5.18 13.30
N SER A 262 19.52 -5.06 14.54
CA SER A 262 18.19 -4.53 14.86
C SER A 262 18.03 -3.08 14.39
N THR A 263 19.05 -2.22 14.56
CA THR A 263 19.03 -0.85 14.05
C THR A 263 18.93 -0.81 12.53
N LEU A 264 19.68 -1.65 11.81
CA LEU A 264 19.62 -1.72 10.34
C LEU A 264 18.23 -2.13 9.85
N LEU A 265 17.62 -3.13 10.49
CA LEU A 265 16.26 -3.59 10.16
C LEU A 265 15.20 -2.53 10.47
N GLN A 266 15.28 -1.89 11.63
CA GLN A 266 14.36 -0.81 12.02
C GLN A 266 14.47 0.40 11.08
N ALA A 267 15.67 0.71 10.61
CA ALA A 267 15.89 1.76 9.62
C ALA A 267 15.27 1.43 8.26
N ALA A 268 15.52 0.22 7.75
CA ALA A 268 14.93 -0.24 6.49
C ALA A 268 13.39 -0.30 6.59
N TRP A 269 12.85 -0.75 7.73
CA TRP A 269 11.42 -0.76 8.00
C TRP A 269 10.82 0.64 8.07
N ALA A 270 11.48 1.59 8.74
CA ALA A 270 11.05 2.98 8.79
C ALA A 270 11.00 3.63 7.40
N ILE A 271 12.02 3.38 6.56
CA ILE A 271 12.04 3.86 5.17
C ILE A 271 10.88 3.23 4.40
N LEU A 272 10.67 1.92 4.51
CA LEU A 272 9.58 1.24 3.81
C LEU A 272 8.22 1.83 4.19
N LEU A 273 7.94 1.97 5.49
CA LEU A 273 6.71 2.61 5.96
C LEU A 273 6.56 4.04 5.45
N SER A 274 7.65 4.82 5.40
CA SER A 274 7.64 6.17 4.86
C SER A 274 7.23 6.21 3.39
N ARG A 275 7.77 5.29 2.56
CA ARG A 275 7.43 5.22 1.13
C ARG A 275 5.99 4.78 0.88
N TYR A 276 5.46 3.85 1.66
CA TYR A 276 4.09 3.37 1.54
C TYR A 276 3.05 4.37 2.08
N SER A 277 3.40 5.11 3.14
CA SER A 277 2.51 6.12 3.73
C SER A 277 2.56 7.47 3.03
N GLY A 278 3.68 7.79 2.36
CA GLY A 278 3.97 9.15 1.88
C GLY A 278 4.45 10.11 2.98
N GLU A 279 4.64 9.64 4.21
CA GLU A 279 5.00 10.44 5.38
C GLU A 279 6.52 10.37 5.67
N SER A 280 7.14 11.50 5.99
CA SER A 280 8.56 11.57 6.38
C SER A 280 8.80 11.35 7.89
N ASP A 281 7.74 11.15 8.66
CA ASP A 281 7.78 10.91 10.10
C ASP A 281 6.85 9.75 10.44
N VAL A 282 7.45 8.61 10.78
CA VAL A 282 6.73 7.35 10.97
C VAL A 282 6.87 6.85 12.39
N LEU A 283 5.87 6.10 12.84
CA LEU A 283 5.84 5.50 14.16
C LEU A 283 5.34 4.06 14.06
N PHE A 284 6.15 3.14 14.57
CA PHE A 284 5.83 1.72 14.63
C PHE A 284 6.23 1.16 15.99
N GLY A 285 5.65 0.03 16.36
CA GLY A 285 6.01 -0.68 17.59
C GLY A 285 7.34 -1.39 17.46
N VAL A 286 8.11 -1.41 18.54
CA VAL A 286 9.28 -2.29 18.68
C VAL A 286 9.18 -3.08 19.98
N THR A 287 9.60 -4.33 19.95
CA THR A 287 9.70 -5.16 21.16
C THR A 287 11.11 -5.07 21.74
N VAL A 288 11.22 -4.60 22.98
CA VAL A 288 12.48 -4.49 23.73
C VAL A 288 12.60 -5.65 24.72
N SER A 289 13.82 -6.00 25.14
CA SER A 289 14.05 -7.12 26.05
C SER A 289 13.50 -6.90 27.47
N GLY A 290 13.42 -5.64 27.91
CA GLY A 290 12.99 -5.25 29.26
C GLY A 290 13.83 -5.83 30.39
N ARG A 291 15.09 -6.21 30.11
CA ARG A 291 16.06 -6.73 31.09
C ARG A 291 17.11 -5.67 31.43
N PRO A 292 16.83 -4.77 32.40
CA PRO A 292 17.69 -3.62 32.68
C PRO A 292 19.03 -4.03 33.27
N ALA A 293 20.12 -3.40 32.79
CA ALA A 293 21.47 -3.69 33.28
C ALA A 293 21.67 -3.37 34.77
N SER A 294 20.86 -2.47 35.33
CA SER A 294 20.85 -2.13 36.76
C SER A 294 20.35 -3.27 37.66
N LEU A 295 19.58 -4.22 37.12
CA LEU A 295 19.09 -5.38 37.88
C LEU A 295 20.09 -6.54 37.75
N SER A 296 20.89 -6.74 38.79
CA SER A 296 21.92 -7.78 38.82
C SER A 296 21.32 -9.18 38.58
N GLY A 297 21.91 -9.96 37.68
CA GLY A 297 21.48 -11.32 37.37
C GLY A 297 20.20 -11.42 36.52
N VAL A 298 19.64 -10.30 36.03
CA VAL A 298 18.37 -10.29 35.25
C VAL A 298 18.39 -11.20 34.02
N LYS A 299 19.57 -11.42 33.42
CA LYS A 299 19.72 -12.28 32.23
C LYS A 299 19.33 -13.74 32.48
N ASN A 300 19.41 -14.21 33.73
CA ASN A 300 19.09 -15.57 34.13
C ASN A 300 17.73 -15.69 34.85
N MET A 301 16.99 -14.58 34.99
CA MET A 301 15.67 -14.59 35.59
C MET A 301 14.64 -15.11 34.58
N VAL A 302 13.63 -15.82 35.09
CA VAL A 302 12.55 -16.40 34.29
C VAL A 302 11.26 -15.62 34.56
N GLY A 303 10.61 -15.13 33.49
CA GLY A 303 9.39 -14.33 33.58
C GLY A 303 9.11 -13.53 32.31
N LEU A 304 8.07 -12.68 32.31
CA LEU A 304 7.77 -11.79 31.19
C LEU A 304 8.51 -10.45 31.35
N PHE A 305 9.64 -10.27 30.65
CA PHE A 305 10.40 -9.02 30.70
C PHE A 305 10.15 -8.12 29.49
N ILE A 306 9.92 -8.72 28.32
CA ILE A 306 9.72 -7.97 27.08
C ILE A 306 8.64 -6.90 27.24
N ASN A 307 8.81 -5.81 26.51
CA ASN A 307 7.82 -4.74 26.45
C ASN A 307 7.71 -4.23 25.02
N THR A 308 6.53 -3.73 24.65
CA THR A 308 6.29 -3.14 23.34
C THR A 308 6.16 -1.63 23.49
N LEU A 309 7.00 -0.90 22.75
CA LEU A 309 7.11 0.55 22.85
C LEU A 309 7.09 1.19 21.46
N PRO A 310 6.57 2.42 21.33
CA PRO A 310 6.59 3.12 20.05
C PRO A 310 8.01 3.61 19.74
N LEU A 311 8.45 3.40 18.51
CA LEU A 311 9.63 4.02 17.93
C LEU A 311 9.19 4.99 16.84
N ARG A 312 9.36 6.29 17.11
CA ARG A 312 9.17 7.35 16.13
C ARG A 312 10.48 7.61 15.40
N VAL A 313 10.43 7.62 14.07
CA VAL A 313 11.58 7.83 13.20
C VAL A 313 11.23 8.90 12.18
N SER A 314 12.03 9.96 12.15
CA SER A 314 12.00 10.93 11.06
C SER A 314 12.98 10.48 9.97
N ILE A 315 12.51 10.47 8.72
CA ILE A 315 13.23 10.09 7.51
C ILE A 315 13.63 11.38 6.77
N PRO A 316 14.87 11.87 6.97
CA PRO A 316 15.36 13.05 6.28
C PRO A 316 15.68 12.77 4.80
N GLU A 317 15.31 13.69 3.89
CA GLU A 317 15.55 13.51 2.45
C GLU A 317 17.03 13.62 2.05
N SER A 318 17.77 14.59 2.63
CA SER A 318 19.11 14.96 2.18
C SER A 318 20.25 14.45 3.06
N VAL A 319 19.95 13.63 4.06
CA VAL A 319 20.95 13.12 5.02
C VAL A 319 21.54 11.80 4.53
N LEU A 320 22.82 11.60 4.80
CA LEU A 320 23.53 10.35 4.51
C LEU A 320 23.03 9.22 5.42
N ILE A 321 22.97 8.01 4.90
CA ILE A 321 22.48 6.83 5.63
C ILE A 321 23.27 6.60 6.92
N LEU A 322 24.60 6.55 6.86
CA LEU A 322 25.41 6.16 8.03
C LEU A 322 25.26 7.09 9.24
N PRO A 323 25.36 8.43 9.14
CA PRO A 323 25.06 9.34 10.24
C PRO A 323 23.64 9.15 10.82
N TRP A 324 22.65 8.97 9.94
CA TRP A 324 21.26 8.75 10.35
C TRP A 324 21.07 7.44 11.11
N LEU A 325 21.70 6.34 10.66
CA LEU A 325 21.70 5.05 11.38
C LEU A 325 22.29 5.17 12.79
N LYS A 326 23.39 5.92 12.93
CA LYS A 326 24.01 6.17 14.25
C LYS A 326 23.09 6.96 15.17
N GLN A 327 22.41 7.98 14.64
CA GLN A 327 21.41 8.74 15.39
C GLN A 327 20.23 7.86 15.80
N LEU A 328 19.73 7.00 14.91
CA LEU A 328 18.66 6.06 15.22
C LEU A 328 19.06 5.11 16.35
N GLN A 329 20.29 4.58 16.34
CA GLN A 329 20.79 3.74 17.44
C GLN A 329 20.89 4.51 18.76
N GLN A 330 21.31 5.77 18.74
CA GLN A 330 21.34 6.61 19.95
C GLN A 330 19.93 6.84 20.50
N ASN A 331 18.95 7.09 19.63
CA ASN A 331 17.55 7.23 20.03
C ASN A 331 17.01 5.92 20.64
N GLN A 332 17.35 4.77 20.06
CA GLN A 332 17.00 3.45 20.61
C GLN A 332 17.62 3.24 22.00
N ALA A 333 18.88 3.62 22.19
CA ALA A 333 19.54 3.51 23.49
C ALA A 333 18.85 4.37 24.55
N GLN A 334 18.45 5.61 24.23
CA GLN A 334 17.68 6.47 25.13
C GLN A 334 16.29 5.88 25.44
N LEU A 335 15.63 5.26 24.46
CA LEU A 335 14.34 4.58 24.67
C LEU A 335 14.46 3.43 25.68
N GLN A 336 15.58 2.70 25.71
CA GLN A 336 15.82 1.63 26.68
C GLN A 336 15.81 2.12 28.14
N ASP A 337 16.26 3.34 28.40
CA ASP A 337 16.26 3.92 29.76
C ASP A 337 14.83 4.08 30.31
N TYR A 338 13.83 4.15 29.44
CA TYR A 338 12.40 4.29 29.79
C TYR A 338 11.58 3.05 29.44
N ALA A 339 12.25 1.92 29.19
CA ALA A 339 11.59 0.69 28.74
C ALA A 339 10.63 0.07 29.78
N TYR A 340 10.63 0.57 31.01
CA TYR A 340 9.67 0.22 32.07
C TYR A 340 8.29 0.89 31.91
N SER A 341 8.10 1.75 30.91
CA SER A 341 6.83 2.46 30.69
C SER A 341 5.76 1.55 30.10
N SER A 342 4.49 1.71 30.48
CA SER A 342 3.41 0.95 29.84
C SER A 342 2.99 1.58 28.53
N LEU A 343 2.69 0.78 27.50
CA LEU A 343 2.21 1.29 26.21
C LEU A 343 0.93 2.15 26.38
N ALA A 344 0.05 1.76 27.31
CA ALA A 344 -1.16 2.53 27.64
C ALA A 344 -0.83 3.93 28.21
N ASP A 345 0.17 4.04 29.09
CA ASP A 345 0.63 5.33 29.60
C ASP A 345 1.26 6.16 28.50
N VAL A 346 2.11 5.55 27.69
CA VAL A 346 2.77 6.20 26.55
C VAL A 346 1.74 6.74 25.55
N GLN A 347 0.67 5.99 25.27
CA GLN A 347 -0.43 6.47 24.44
C GLN A 347 -1.15 7.67 25.07
N ARG A 348 -1.41 7.67 26.39
CA ARG A 348 -1.97 8.82 27.11
C ARG A 348 -1.05 10.05 27.12
N MET A 349 0.24 9.86 26.91
CA MET A 349 1.26 10.92 26.81
C MET A 349 1.44 11.45 25.38
N SER A 350 0.75 10.86 24.39
CA SER A 350 0.77 11.27 22.99
C SER A 350 -0.38 12.21 22.63
N ASP A 351 -0.27 12.86 21.47
CA ASP A 351 -1.36 13.67 20.90
C ASP A 351 -2.36 12.81 20.07
N VAL A 352 -2.17 11.48 20.04
CA VAL A 352 -3.08 10.53 19.38
C VAL A 352 -4.35 10.33 20.22
N PRO A 353 -5.57 10.39 19.63
CA PRO A 353 -6.80 10.16 20.37
C PRO A 353 -6.81 8.78 21.07
N PRO A 354 -7.34 8.67 22.31
CA PRO A 354 -7.37 7.40 23.05
C PRO A 354 -8.10 6.24 22.35
N SER A 355 -9.03 6.55 21.43
CA SER A 355 -9.78 5.57 20.65
C SER A 355 -9.04 5.05 19.42
N VAL A 356 -7.86 5.60 19.11
CA VAL A 356 -7.05 5.27 17.94
C VAL A 356 -5.76 4.57 18.41
N SER A 357 -5.36 3.49 17.73
CA SER A 357 -4.09 2.82 18.05
C SER A 357 -2.91 3.76 17.81
N LEU A 358 -1.89 3.70 18.68
CA LEU A 358 -0.69 4.52 18.53
C LEU A 358 0.12 4.14 17.28
N PHE A 359 0.15 2.85 16.93
CA PHE A 359 0.73 2.31 15.71
C PHE A 359 -0.04 1.08 15.24
N GLU A 360 0.14 0.72 13.98
CA GLU A 360 -0.50 -0.45 13.35
C GLU A 360 0.48 -1.50 12.85
N SER A 361 1.79 -1.23 12.93
CA SER A 361 2.83 -2.20 12.62
C SER A 361 3.79 -2.40 13.80
N LEU A 362 4.27 -3.63 13.94
CA LEU A 362 5.21 -4.05 14.99
C LEU A 362 6.44 -4.70 14.34
N LEU A 363 7.63 -4.30 14.77
CA LEU A 363 8.88 -4.97 14.41
C LEU A 363 9.52 -5.63 15.64
N VAL A 364 9.71 -6.94 15.56
CA VAL A 364 10.30 -7.77 16.61
C VAL A 364 11.64 -8.31 16.12
N PHE A 365 12.66 -8.22 16.96
CA PHE A 365 13.98 -8.80 16.71
C PHE A 365 14.27 -9.90 17.72
N GLU A 366 14.14 -11.16 17.31
CA GLU A 366 14.22 -12.33 18.18
C GLU A 366 15.65 -12.85 18.29
N ASN A 367 16.45 -12.22 19.14
CA ASN A 367 17.82 -12.65 19.40
C ASN A 367 17.90 -13.67 20.55
N TYR A 368 17.12 -14.76 20.48
CA TYR A 368 17.12 -15.81 21.51
C TYR A 368 18.00 -16.99 21.09
N PRO A 369 18.80 -17.58 22.00
CA PRO A 369 19.67 -18.72 21.69
C PRO A 369 18.90 -20.06 21.67
N ILE A 370 17.74 -20.13 21.00
CA ILE A 370 16.93 -21.35 20.94
C ILE A 370 17.63 -22.42 20.07
N ASP A 371 18.33 -22.01 19.00
CA ASP A 371 19.07 -22.92 18.11
C ASP A 371 20.22 -23.67 18.79
N ASN A 372 20.68 -23.23 19.97
CA ASN A 372 21.67 -23.98 20.73
C ASN A 372 21.12 -25.33 21.23
N LEU A 373 19.80 -25.46 21.43
CA LEU A 373 19.16 -26.69 21.90
C LEU A 373 19.20 -27.83 20.87
N SER A 374 19.19 -27.52 19.57
CA SER A 374 19.34 -28.51 18.49
C SER A 374 20.80 -28.80 18.15
N GLN A 375 21.71 -27.87 18.46
CA GLN A 375 23.15 -28.01 18.21
C GLN A 375 23.91 -28.73 19.34
N GLU A 376 23.45 -28.63 20.58
CA GLU A 376 23.98 -29.42 21.69
C GLU A 376 23.46 -30.87 21.58
N LYS A 377 24.27 -31.75 20.96
CA LYS A 377 24.09 -33.20 21.09
C LYS A 377 24.31 -33.59 22.55
N ASN A 378 23.26 -33.48 23.35
CA ASN A 378 23.26 -34.01 24.69
C ASN A 378 23.19 -35.54 24.59
N GLN A 379 24.01 -36.27 25.35
CA GLN A 379 24.13 -37.72 25.22
C GLN A 379 22.82 -38.48 25.58
N PHE A 380 21.85 -37.77 26.16
CA PHE A 380 20.61 -38.31 26.73
C PHE A 380 19.32 -37.91 25.99
N LEU A 381 19.32 -36.83 25.20
CA LEU A 381 18.16 -36.38 24.40
C LEU A 381 18.66 -35.73 23.10
N SER A 382 18.17 -36.20 21.96
CA SER A 382 18.50 -35.63 20.64
C SER A 382 17.33 -34.80 20.12
N VAL A 383 17.43 -33.47 20.19
CA VAL A 383 16.41 -32.56 19.65
C VAL A 383 16.73 -32.27 18.18
N SER A 384 15.80 -32.56 17.26
CA SER A 384 16.02 -32.27 15.83
C SER A 384 15.31 -31.01 15.34
N GLU A 385 14.15 -30.69 15.90
CA GLU A 385 13.31 -29.57 15.42
C GLU A 385 12.63 -28.88 16.59
N VAL A 386 12.49 -27.55 16.48
CA VAL A 386 11.74 -26.71 17.41
C VAL A 386 10.90 -25.75 16.59
N GLU A 387 9.59 -25.81 16.76
CA GLU A 387 8.61 -24.94 16.10
C GLU A 387 7.91 -24.10 17.17
N ASN A 388 7.78 -22.80 16.93
CA ASN A 388 7.06 -21.87 17.82
C ASN A 388 5.88 -21.29 17.07
N PHE A 389 4.72 -21.29 17.73
CA PHE A 389 3.48 -20.72 17.21
C PHE A 389 3.01 -19.62 18.16
N GLU A 390 2.80 -18.42 17.62
CA GLU A 390 2.32 -17.25 18.35
C GLU A 390 1.43 -16.38 17.46
N GLU A 391 0.27 -15.99 17.98
CA GLU A 391 -0.62 -15.03 17.31
C GLU A 391 -0.44 -13.63 17.91
N THR A 392 -0.31 -12.64 17.02
CA THR A 392 -0.12 -11.23 17.40
C THR A 392 -1.40 -10.44 17.17
N ASN A 393 -1.56 -9.34 17.92
CA ASN A 393 -2.74 -8.48 17.89
C ASN A 393 -2.58 -7.23 17.00
N TYR A 394 -1.50 -7.15 16.20
CA TYR A 394 -1.25 -6.02 15.30
C TYR A 394 -1.56 -6.42 13.84
N PRO A 395 -2.12 -5.50 13.05
CA PRO A 395 -2.42 -5.76 11.64
C PRO A 395 -1.24 -6.22 10.79
N LEU A 396 -0.02 -5.79 11.14
CA LEU A 396 1.20 -6.19 10.47
C LEU A 396 2.34 -6.32 11.49
N THR A 397 2.79 -7.54 11.72
CA THR A 397 3.94 -7.84 12.57
C THR A 397 5.08 -8.41 11.74
N VAL A 398 6.24 -7.78 11.81
CA VAL A 398 7.49 -8.23 11.17
C VAL A 398 8.40 -8.80 12.24
N VAL A 399 8.80 -10.06 12.12
CA VAL A 399 9.67 -10.75 13.07
C VAL A 399 10.96 -11.13 12.36
N ALA A 400 12.09 -10.56 12.80
CA ALA A 400 13.41 -10.90 12.30
C ALA A 400 14.12 -11.85 13.25
N ILE A 401 14.53 -13.01 12.73
CA ILE A 401 15.12 -14.13 13.48
C ILE A 401 16.56 -14.34 12.96
N PRO A 402 17.59 -13.95 13.73
CA PRO A 402 18.99 -14.13 13.35
C PRO A 402 19.33 -15.61 13.18
N LYS A 403 19.65 -15.99 11.94
CA LYS A 403 20.12 -17.31 11.52
C LYS A 403 21.31 -17.11 10.56
N PRO A 404 22.03 -18.17 10.12
CA PRO A 404 23.05 -18.03 9.08
C PRO A 404 22.54 -17.32 7.82
N GLU A 405 21.25 -17.51 7.53
CA GLU A 405 20.46 -16.75 6.56
C GLU A 405 19.33 -16.07 7.34
N LEU A 406 19.33 -14.74 7.41
CA LEU A 406 18.39 -13.99 8.22
C LEU A 406 16.95 -14.27 7.75
N LEU A 407 16.14 -14.83 8.64
CA LEU A 407 14.72 -15.08 8.38
C LEU A 407 13.90 -13.89 8.87
N ILE A 408 13.05 -13.35 8.00
CA ILE A 408 12.08 -12.30 8.32
C ILE A 408 10.69 -12.84 8.03
N LYS A 409 9.84 -12.89 9.06
CA LYS A 409 8.44 -13.30 8.95
C LYS A 409 7.53 -12.09 8.97
N PHE A 410 6.53 -12.09 8.11
CA PHE A 410 5.47 -11.10 8.05
C PHE A 410 4.17 -11.79 8.44
N SER A 411 3.63 -11.48 9.62
CA SER A 411 2.30 -11.88 10.06
C SER A 411 1.34 -10.72 9.79
N TYR A 412 0.29 -10.94 9.00
CA TYR A 412 -0.58 -9.86 8.54
C TYR A 412 -2.06 -10.24 8.53
N ASP A 413 -2.90 -9.25 8.79
CA ASP A 413 -4.36 -9.35 8.75
C ASP A 413 -4.85 -9.39 7.29
N ILE A 414 -5.40 -10.53 6.88
CA ILE A 414 -5.89 -10.72 5.51
C ILE A 414 -7.10 -9.83 5.16
N SER A 415 -7.75 -9.20 6.16
CA SER A 415 -8.80 -8.22 5.89
C SER A 415 -8.26 -6.89 5.37
N ARG A 416 -6.95 -6.66 5.52
CA ARG A 416 -6.25 -5.44 5.13
C ARG A 416 -5.23 -5.63 4.01
N PHE A 417 -4.54 -6.78 4.03
CA PHE A 417 -3.43 -7.08 3.12
C PHE A 417 -3.74 -8.31 2.27
N THR A 418 -3.51 -8.17 0.97
CA THR A 418 -3.38 -9.32 0.07
C THR A 418 -1.99 -9.94 0.22
N LYS A 419 -1.90 -11.24 -0.06
CA LYS A 419 -0.61 -11.96 -0.07
C LYS A 419 0.40 -11.30 -1.01
N ASP A 420 -0.03 -10.89 -2.20
CA ASP A 420 0.85 -10.25 -3.19
C ASP A 420 1.42 -8.92 -2.69
N THR A 421 0.65 -8.14 -1.94
CA THR A 421 1.14 -6.91 -1.31
C THR A 421 2.24 -7.18 -0.30
N VAL A 422 2.09 -8.20 0.54
CA VAL A 422 3.12 -8.54 1.54
C VAL A 422 4.37 -9.12 0.88
N ILE A 423 4.23 -9.90 -0.20
CA ILE A 423 5.36 -10.35 -1.02
C ILE A 423 6.13 -9.16 -1.60
N ARG A 424 5.42 -8.16 -2.15
CA ARG A 424 6.07 -6.93 -2.64
C ARG A 424 6.77 -6.17 -1.52
N MET A 425 6.12 -5.98 -0.36
CA MET A 425 6.75 -5.32 0.80
C MET A 425 8.01 -6.05 1.27
N ALA A 426 8.00 -7.39 1.26
CA ALA A 426 9.18 -8.19 1.59
C ALA A 426 10.31 -7.98 0.58
N GLY A 427 10.02 -8.01 -0.73
CA GLY A 427 11.00 -7.71 -1.78
C GLY A 427 11.56 -6.29 -1.69
N HIS A 428 10.74 -5.31 -1.34
CA HIS A 428 11.17 -3.93 -1.10
C HIS A 428 12.06 -3.82 0.14
N LEU A 429 11.72 -4.51 1.23
CA LEU A 429 12.56 -4.55 2.43
C LEU A 429 13.94 -5.14 2.12
N GLN A 430 13.98 -6.25 1.38
CA GLN A 430 15.23 -6.85 0.91
C GLN A 430 16.04 -5.85 0.06
N THR A 431 15.40 -5.22 -0.93
CA THR A 431 16.03 -4.22 -1.82
C THR A 431 16.67 -3.08 -1.01
N LEU A 432 15.96 -2.56 -0.01
CA LEU A 432 16.46 -1.51 0.88
C LEU A 432 17.67 -1.97 1.70
N LEU A 433 17.62 -3.18 2.28
CA LEU A 433 18.72 -3.73 3.07
C LEU A 433 19.98 -3.93 2.21
N GLU A 434 19.83 -4.48 1.00
CA GLU A 434 20.93 -4.68 0.07
C GLU A 434 21.55 -3.35 -0.39
N ALA A 435 20.72 -2.33 -0.65
CA ALA A 435 21.20 -1.01 -1.03
C ALA A 435 21.94 -0.28 0.11
N ILE A 436 21.51 -0.46 1.37
CA ILE A 436 22.23 0.05 2.56
C ILE A 436 23.63 -0.58 2.66
N ILE A 437 23.76 -1.88 2.38
CA ILE A 437 25.06 -2.58 2.36
C ILE A 437 25.94 -2.04 1.22
N ALA A 438 25.37 -1.89 0.03
CA ALA A 438 26.13 -1.52 -1.17
C ALA A 438 26.76 -0.12 -1.07
N ASN A 439 26.05 0.85 -0.50
CA ASN A 439 26.59 2.19 -0.29
C ASN A 439 26.00 2.88 0.96
N PRO A 440 26.60 2.69 2.14
CA PRO A 440 26.14 3.33 3.38
C PRO A 440 26.42 4.85 3.43
N GLN A 441 27.10 5.42 2.43
CA GLN A 441 27.40 6.85 2.32
C GLN A 441 26.49 7.59 1.34
N GLN A 442 25.52 6.93 0.72
CA GLN A 442 24.52 7.62 -0.11
C GLN A 442 23.46 8.33 0.74
N GLN A 443 22.64 9.18 0.10
CA GLN A 443 21.51 9.84 0.76
C GLN A 443 20.35 8.86 0.95
N VAL A 444 19.57 9.01 2.03
CA VAL A 444 18.41 8.16 2.31
C VAL A 444 17.35 8.24 1.19
N SER A 445 17.16 9.41 0.57
CA SER A 445 16.24 9.59 -0.56
C SER A 445 16.64 8.80 -1.81
N GLN A 446 17.93 8.47 -1.98
CA GLN A 446 18.45 7.77 -3.15
C GLN A 446 18.30 6.24 -3.04
N LEU A 447 17.88 5.72 -1.89
CA LEU A 447 17.68 4.28 -1.71
C LEU A 447 16.56 3.76 -2.63
N PRO A 448 16.85 2.76 -3.48
CA PRO A 448 15.84 2.13 -4.31
C PRO A 448 14.83 1.39 -3.43
N LEU A 449 13.57 1.42 -3.85
CA LEU A 449 12.50 0.64 -3.23
C LEU A 449 12.10 -0.55 -4.11
N LEU A 450 11.90 -0.27 -5.40
CA LEU A 450 11.45 -1.24 -6.39
C LEU A 450 12.52 -2.30 -6.64
N THR A 451 12.06 -3.55 -6.73
CA THR A 451 12.87 -4.66 -7.21
C THR A 451 13.24 -4.47 -8.69
N ALA A 452 14.27 -5.17 -9.16
CA ALA A 452 14.68 -5.12 -10.57
C ALA A 452 13.55 -5.54 -11.53
N GLU A 453 12.73 -6.51 -11.13
CA GLU A 453 11.56 -6.98 -11.89
C GLU A 453 10.49 -5.88 -12.01
N GLU A 454 10.14 -5.24 -10.89
CA GLU A 454 9.18 -4.12 -10.89
C GLU A 454 9.70 -2.93 -11.72
N GLN A 455 11.00 -2.61 -11.64
CA GLN A 455 11.59 -1.57 -12.48
C GLN A 455 11.48 -1.91 -13.97
N ASN A 456 11.76 -3.16 -14.35
CA ASN A 456 11.62 -3.60 -15.73
C ASN A 456 10.17 -3.52 -16.19
N GLN A 457 9.23 -3.98 -15.37
CA GLN A 457 7.81 -3.93 -15.68
C GLN A 457 7.32 -2.49 -15.90
N LEU A 458 7.65 -1.58 -14.98
CA LEU A 458 7.18 -0.19 -15.01
C LEU A 458 7.85 0.64 -16.12
N LEU A 459 9.16 0.46 -16.33
CA LEU A 459 9.93 1.31 -17.24
C LEU A 459 9.96 0.75 -18.66
N ILE A 460 9.93 -0.57 -18.83
CA ILE A 460 10.10 -1.24 -20.12
C ILE A 460 8.81 -1.91 -20.57
N GLU A 461 8.27 -2.86 -19.81
CA GLU A 461 7.15 -3.70 -20.30
C GLU A 461 5.88 -2.88 -20.55
N TRP A 462 5.47 -2.05 -19.60
CA TRP A 462 4.28 -1.21 -19.74
C TRP A 462 4.46 -0.05 -20.73
N ASN A 463 5.71 0.35 -20.99
CA ASN A 463 6.03 1.40 -21.97
C ASN A 463 6.45 0.87 -23.34
N ASN A 464 6.38 -0.46 -23.57
CA ASN A 464 6.71 -1.06 -24.85
C ASN A 464 5.57 -0.87 -25.88
N THR A 465 5.21 0.38 -26.13
CA THR A 465 4.10 0.81 -27.01
C THR A 465 4.62 1.41 -28.32
N GLN A 466 5.88 1.13 -28.68
CA GLN A 466 6.50 1.68 -29.88
C GLN A 466 5.91 1.07 -31.14
N ILE A 467 5.27 1.90 -31.97
CA ILE A 467 4.72 1.51 -33.27
C ILE A 467 5.23 2.42 -34.39
N ASN A 468 5.31 1.88 -35.60
CA ASN A 468 5.60 2.65 -36.81
C ASN A 468 4.31 3.20 -37.40
N TYR A 469 4.28 4.48 -37.74
CA TYR A 469 3.15 5.13 -38.39
C TYR A 469 3.60 6.30 -39.26
N HIS A 470 2.69 6.86 -40.05
CA HIS A 470 2.91 7.99 -40.96
C HIS A 470 3.15 9.31 -40.20
N LYS A 471 4.29 9.41 -39.50
CA LYS A 471 4.70 10.56 -38.67
C LYS A 471 4.84 11.86 -39.44
N ASP A 472 4.99 11.81 -40.76
CA ASP A 472 5.24 12.97 -41.61
C ASP A 472 3.96 13.60 -42.18
N ARG A 473 2.79 12.96 -41.96
CA ARG A 473 1.51 13.46 -42.48
C ARG A 473 0.85 14.44 -41.52
N CYS A 474 0.27 15.50 -42.09
CA CYS A 474 -0.60 16.43 -41.37
C CYS A 474 -2.06 15.97 -41.43
N LEU A 475 -2.89 16.48 -40.51
CA LEU A 475 -4.30 16.07 -40.40
C LEU A 475 -5.11 16.33 -41.67
N HIS A 476 -4.89 17.48 -42.33
CA HIS A 476 -5.57 17.79 -43.59
C HIS A 476 -5.14 16.86 -44.73
N GLN A 477 -3.89 16.38 -44.73
CA GLN A 477 -3.40 15.41 -45.71
C GLN A 477 -4.03 14.03 -45.49
N LEU A 478 -4.23 13.62 -44.23
CA LEU A 478 -4.96 12.39 -43.91
C LEU A 478 -6.44 12.47 -44.35
N PHE A 479 -7.05 13.66 -44.25
CA PHE A 479 -8.37 13.92 -44.80
C PHE A 479 -8.38 13.86 -46.34
N GLU A 480 -7.40 14.50 -47.01
CA GLU A 480 -7.25 14.47 -48.47
C GLU A 480 -7.09 13.04 -49.00
N GLU A 481 -6.34 12.19 -48.31
CA GLU A 481 -6.22 10.76 -48.64
C GLU A 481 -7.59 10.04 -48.63
N GLN A 482 -8.55 10.46 -47.77
CA GLN A 482 -9.90 9.92 -47.79
C GLN A 482 -10.76 10.50 -48.93
N VAL A 483 -10.57 11.78 -49.27
CA VAL A 483 -11.21 12.40 -50.44
C VAL A 483 -10.82 11.64 -51.72
N GLU A 484 -9.54 11.29 -51.86
CA GLU A 484 -9.05 10.50 -53.01
C GLU A 484 -9.62 9.07 -53.03
N ARG A 485 -9.83 8.46 -51.86
CA ARG A 485 -10.37 7.10 -51.75
C ARG A 485 -11.87 7.02 -52.04
N ASN A 486 -12.65 7.99 -51.59
CA ASN A 486 -14.11 7.98 -51.71
C ASN A 486 -14.72 9.40 -51.75
N SER A 487 -14.57 10.06 -52.89
CA SER A 487 -14.97 11.47 -53.10
C SER A 487 -16.45 11.74 -52.86
N GLU A 488 -17.32 10.80 -53.25
CA GLU A 488 -18.80 10.95 -53.23
C GLU A 488 -19.44 10.54 -51.90
N ALA A 489 -18.67 9.95 -50.96
CA ALA A 489 -19.21 9.62 -49.64
C ALA A 489 -19.56 10.88 -48.85
N ILE A 490 -20.59 10.80 -48.01
CA ILE A 490 -21.00 11.90 -47.15
C ILE A 490 -19.98 12.06 -46.01
N ALA A 491 -19.31 13.21 -45.99
CA ALA A 491 -18.32 13.54 -44.98
C ALA A 491 -18.95 14.17 -43.74
N VAL A 492 -19.90 15.08 -43.92
CA VAL A 492 -20.52 15.82 -42.81
C VAL A 492 -22.01 16.05 -43.04
N ILE A 493 -22.78 15.98 -41.96
CA ILE A 493 -24.23 16.23 -41.93
C ILE A 493 -24.53 17.23 -40.84
N PHE A 494 -25.36 18.23 -41.17
CA PHE A 494 -25.89 19.19 -40.22
C PHE A 494 -27.33 19.54 -40.61
N ASP A 495 -28.28 19.21 -39.74
CA ASP A 495 -29.72 19.22 -40.05
C ASP A 495 -29.99 18.52 -41.41
N ASP A 496 -30.72 19.16 -42.32
CA ASP A 496 -31.05 18.61 -43.63
C ASP A 496 -29.90 18.72 -44.66
N GLN A 497 -28.79 19.38 -44.30
CA GLN A 497 -27.67 19.64 -45.20
C GLN A 497 -26.60 18.55 -45.09
N LYS A 498 -26.02 18.19 -46.24
CA LYS A 498 -24.98 17.16 -46.35
C LYS A 498 -23.91 17.65 -47.31
N LEU A 499 -22.64 17.40 -46.98
CA LEU A 499 -21.53 17.59 -47.90
C LEU A 499 -20.82 16.26 -48.14
N THR A 500 -20.52 15.98 -49.40
CA THR A 500 -19.59 14.89 -49.73
C THR A 500 -18.16 15.25 -49.31
N TYR A 501 -17.28 14.25 -49.26
CA TYR A 501 -15.84 14.47 -49.05
C TYR A 501 -15.27 15.46 -50.08
N GLN A 502 -15.67 15.33 -51.35
CA GLN A 502 -15.23 16.24 -52.41
C GLN A 502 -15.75 17.66 -52.21
N GLU A 503 -17.04 17.83 -51.90
CA GLU A 503 -17.64 19.16 -51.70
C GLU A 503 -17.03 19.87 -50.50
N LEU A 504 -16.83 19.14 -49.39
CA LEU A 504 -16.15 19.67 -48.21
C LEU A 504 -14.70 20.07 -48.52
N ASN A 505 -13.98 19.23 -49.27
CA ASN A 505 -12.61 19.51 -49.68
C ASN A 505 -12.51 20.77 -50.55
N ASN A 506 -13.38 20.91 -51.55
CA ASN A 506 -13.39 22.06 -52.45
C ASN A 506 -13.62 23.37 -51.70
N ARG A 507 -14.63 23.40 -50.80
CA ARG A 507 -14.92 24.60 -49.99
C ARG A 507 -13.79 24.94 -49.02
N ALA A 508 -13.18 23.92 -48.40
CA ALA A 508 -12.04 24.11 -47.51
C ALA A 508 -10.80 24.60 -48.28
N ASN A 509 -10.57 24.13 -49.51
CA ASN A 509 -9.48 24.58 -50.38
C ASN A 509 -9.64 26.05 -50.78
N GLN A 510 -10.84 26.46 -51.17
CA GLN A 510 -11.15 27.86 -51.50
C GLN A 510 -10.84 28.80 -50.33
N LEU A 511 -11.29 28.43 -49.13
CA LEU A 511 -10.96 29.16 -47.91
C LEU A 511 -9.43 29.16 -47.66
N ALA A 512 -8.76 28.02 -47.85
CA ALA A 512 -7.33 27.92 -47.63
C ALA A 512 -6.51 28.83 -48.55
N HIS A 513 -6.86 28.94 -49.84
CA HIS A 513 -6.19 29.87 -50.77
C HIS A 513 -6.39 31.33 -50.35
N CYS A 514 -7.61 31.70 -49.94
CA CYS A 514 -7.88 33.03 -49.38
C CYS A 514 -7.03 33.32 -48.13
N LEU A 515 -6.93 32.35 -47.21
CA LEU A 515 -6.10 32.47 -46.01
C LEU A 515 -4.60 32.58 -46.33
N GLN A 516 -4.11 31.86 -47.35
CA GLN A 516 -2.72 31.99 -47.80
C GLN A 516 -2.41 33.37 -48.37
N GLU A 517 -3.32 33.97 -49.15
CA GLU A 517 -3.18 35.36 -49.62
C GLU A 517 -3.13 36.36 -48.46
N LYS A 518 -3.84 36.07 -47.37
CA LYS A 518 -3.82 36.86 -46.12
C LYS A 518 -2.62 36.54 -45.21
N GLY A 519 -1.71 35.67 -45.65
CA GLY A 519 -0.43 35.43 -44.98
C GLY A 519 -0.42 34.24 -44.01
N VAL A 520 -1.45 33.39 -44.00
CA VAL A 520 -1.44 32.14 -43.23
C VAL A 520 -0.39 31.19 -43.78
N LYS A 521 0.43 30.66 -42.88
CA LYS A 521 1.58 29.76 -43.14
C LYS A 521 1.85 28.92 -41.88
N PRO A 522 2.83 28.00 -41.88
CA PRO A 522 3.16 27.19 -40.71
C PRO A 522 3.27 27.99 -39.40
N ASP A 523 2.60 27.49 -38.35
CA ASP A 523 2.51 28.04 -37.00
C ASP A 523 1.82 29.41 -36.85
N VAL A 524 1.23 29.95 -37.94
CA VAL A 524 0.35 31.13 -37.83
C VAL A 524 -1.00 30.71 -37.25
N LEU A 525 -1.42 31.39 -36.19
CA LEU A 525 -2.69 31.16 -35.53
C LEU A 525 -3.83 31.89 -36.24
N VAL A 526 -4.93 31.18 -36.47
CA VAL A 526 -6.19 31.74 -36.95
C VAL A 526 -7.26 31.49 -35.90
N GLY A 527 -7.87 32.56 -35.38
CA GLY A 527 -8.99 32.44 -34.45
C GLY A 527 -10.22 31.88 -35.16
N ILE A 528 -10.94 30.97 -34.52
CA ILE A 528 -12.23 30.48 -35.02
C ILE A 528 -13.31 30.70 -33.95
N PHE A 529 -14.21 31.64 -34.23
CA PHE A 529 -15.31 32.09 -33.36
C PHE A 529 -16.64 31.86 -34.09
N ILE A 530 -17.10 30.62 -34.07
CA ILE A 530 -18.25 30.17 -34.87
C ILE A 530 -19.09 29.17 -34.06
N GLU A 531 -20.39 29.12 -34.33
CA GLU A 531 -21.25 28.07 -33.80
C GLU A 531 -21.15 26.80 -34.66
N ARG A 532 -21.63 25.67 -34.12
CA ARG A 532 -21.68 24.40 -34.86
C ARG A 532 -22.52 24.56 -36.13
N SER A 533 -21.89 24.28 -37.26
CA SER A 533 -22.37 24.51 -38.62
C SER A 533 -21.46 23.76 -39.60
N LEU A 534 -21.82 23.70 -40.88
CA LEU A 534 -20.91 23.18 -41.91
C LEU A 534 -19.70 24.09 -42.07
N GLU A 535 -19.90 25.40 -41.96
CA GLU A 535 -18.89 26.45 -42.00
C GLU A 535 -17.82 26.25 -40.91
N MET A 536 -18.19 25.72 -39.75
CA MET A 536 -17.21 25.37 -38.70
C MET A 536 -16.18 24.35 -39.21
N ILE A 537 -16.62 23.29 -39.87
CA ILE A 537 -15.74 22.23 -40.37
C ILE A 537 -14.92 22.73 -41.56
N ILE A 538 -15.55 23.51 -42.45
CA ILE A 538 -14.86 24.19 -43.56
C ILE A 538 -13.76 25.12 -43.02
N GLY A 539 -14.06 25.89 -41.97
CA GLY A 539 -13.14 26.79 -41.28
C GLY A 539 -11.92 26.07 -40.74
N ILE A 540 -12.14 25.00 -39.97
CA ILE A 540 -11.06 24.18 -39.38
C ILE A 540 -10.17 23.60 -40.49
N LEU A 541 -10.76 22.93 -41.49
CA LEU A 541 -9.99 22.31 -42.57
C LEU A 541 -9.27 23.36 -43.41
N GLY A 542 -9.90 24.51 -43.70
CA GLY A 542 -9.31 25.60 -44.47
C GLY A 542 -8.08 26.20 -43.79
N ILE A 543 -8.14 26.42 -42.46
CA ILE A 543 -6.98 26.89 -41.68
C ILE A 543 -5.83 25.89 -41.79
N LEU A 544 -6.11 24.60 -41.57
CA LEU A 544 -5.08 23.55 -41.61
C LEU A 544 -4.49 23.39 -43.01
N LYS A 545 -5.32 23.46 -44.07
CA LYS A 545 -4.90 23.37 -45.47
C LYS A 545 -4.08 24.59 -45.91
N ALA A 546 -4.37 25.78 -45.39
CA ALA A 546 -3.51 26.95 -45.58
C ALA A 546 -2.12 26.79 -44.93
N GLY A 547 -2.02 25.86 -43.96
CA GLY A 547 -0.83 25.56 -43.18
C GLY A 547 -0.81 26.23 -41.81
N GLY A 548 -1.88 26.91 -41.41
CA GLY A 548 -2.00 27.54 -40.09
C GLY A 548 -2.53 26.57 -39.02
N ALA A 549 -2.63 27.08 -37.80
CA ALA A 549 -3.22 26.37 -36.66
C ALA A 549 -4.46 27.12 -36.16
N TYR A 550 -5.54 26.40 -35.86
CA TYR A 550 -6.77 27.05 -35.40
C TYR A 550 -6.77 27.24 -33.89
N LEU A 551 -7.35 28.35 -33.44
CA LEU A 551 -7.58 28.66 -32.03
C LEU A 551 -9.09 28.85 -31.82
N PRO A 552 -9.79 27.88 -31.22
CA PRO A 552 -11.22 27.99 -31.01
C PRO A 552 -11.57 28.93 -29.86
N LEU A 553 -12.48 29.84 -30.16
CA LEU A 553 -13.06 30.82 -29.26
C LEU A 553 -14.54 30.46 -29.13
N ASP A 554 -14.96 30.00 -27.95
CA ASP A 554 -16.34 29.60 -27.72
C ASP A 554 -17.23 30.86 -27.61
N PRO A 555 -18.27 31.01 -28.46
CA PRO A 555 -19.19 32.15 -28.38
C PRO A 555 -19.89 32.30 -27.04
N ASN A 556 -20.01 31.23 -26.26
CA ASN A 556 -20.64 31.26 -24.93
C ASN A 556 -19.67 31.67 -23.80
N TYR A 557 -18.39 31.90 -24.09
CA TYR A 557 -17.45 32.37 -23.07
C TYR A 557 -17.72 33.82 -22.67
N PRO A 558 -17.45 34.19 -21.39
CA PRO A 558 -17.50 35.59 -20.98
C PRO A 558 -16.58 36.47 -21.83
N ALA A 559 -17.04 37.69 -22.15
CA ALA A 559 -16.30 38.62 -23.01
C ALA A 559 -14.86 38.89 -22.52
N GLU A 560 -14.65 39.01 -21.20
CA GLU A 560 -13.33 39.21 -20.61
C GLU A 560 -12.37 38.04 -20.90
N ARG A 561 -12.89 36.81 -20.89
CA ARG A 561 -12.11 35.60 -21.21
C ARG A 561 -11.73 35.59 -22.68
N LEU A 562 -12.67 35.92 -23.56
CA LEU A 562 -12.42 36.01 -25.01
C LEU A 562 -11.41 37.11 -25.33
N ALA A 563 -11.54 38.29 -24.72
CA ALA A 563 -10.60 39.40 -24.87
C ALA A 563 -9.18 39.00 -24.44
N TYR A 564 -9.06 38.31 -23.30
CA TYR A 564 -7.77 37.77 -22.85
C TYR A 564 -7.19 36.77 -23.86
N MET A 565 -7.98 35.80 -24.33
CA MET A 565 -7.51 34.80 -25.30
C MET A 565 -7.03 35.45 -26.60
N LEU A 566 -7.75 36.45 -27.10
CA LEU A 566 -7.38 37.22 -28.30
C LEU A 566 -6.08 38.01 -28.08
N GLN A 567 -5.94 38.64 -26.91
CA GLN A 567 -4.74 39.39 -26.56
C GLN A 567 -3.51 38.48 -26.41
N ASP A 568 -3.66 37.37 -25.69
CA ASP A 568 -2.57 36.43 -25.40
C ASP A 568 -2.10 35.69 -26.67
N SER A 569 -3.03 35.31 -27.53
CA SER A 569 -2.72 34.60 -28.79
C SER A 569 -2.26 35.50 -29.93
N ALA A 570 -2.57 36.80 -29.87
CA ALA A 570 -2.25 37.78 -30.91
C ALA A 570 -2.66 37.32 -32.33
N VAL A 571 -3.81 36.66 -32.45
CA VAL A 571 -4.36 36.23 -33.75
C VAL A 571 -4.59 37.44 -34.66
N SER A 572 -4.15 37.34 -35.91
CA SER A 572 -4.28 38.41 -36.92
C SER A 572 -5.48 38.23 -37.83
N ILE A 573 -6.03 37.01 -37.90
CA ILE A 573 -7.21 36.65 -38.69
C ILE A 573 -8.17 35.91 -37.77
N LEU A 574 -9.45 36.24 -37.85
CA LEU A 574 -10.51 35.59 -37.11
C LEU A 574 -11.65 35.20 -38.05
N ILE A 575 -11.92 33.90 -38.10
CA ILE A 575 -13.04 33.31 -38.83
C ILE A 575 -14.27 33.33 -37.93
N THR A 576 -15.38 33.83 -38.45
CA THR A 576 -16.66 33.90 -37.73
C THR A 576 -17.86 33.75 -38.68
N GLN A 577 -19.06 33.98 -38.15
CA GLN A 577 -20.33 34.05 -38.88
C GLN A 577 -21.00 35.40 -38.58
N GLN A 578 -21.81 35.91 -39.50
CA GLN A 578 -22.36 37.26 -39.45
C GLN A 578 -23.16 37.55 -38.17
N SER A 579 -23.87 36.54 -37.64
CA SER A 579 -24.68 36.68 -36.41
C SER A 579 -23.85 36.87 -35.14
N LEU A 580 -22.56 36.52 -35.14
CA LEU A 580 -21.67 36.60 -33.97
C LEU A 580 -20.75 37.83 -33.99
N VAL A 581 -20.75 38.62 -35.06
CA VAL A 581 -19.84 39.76 -35.19
C VAL A 581 -20.02 40.77 -34.04
N GLU A 582 -21.26 41.01 -33.59
CA GLU A 582 -21.55 41.94 -32.51
C GLU A 582 -21.19 41.40 -31.11
N SER A 583 -21.06 40.08 -30.94
CA SER A 583 -20.70 39.47 -29.64
C SER A 583 -19.19 39.33 -29.45
N LEU A 584 -18.40 39.59 -30.49
CA LEU A 584 -16.96 39.53 -30.44
C LEU A 584 -16.38 40.75 -29.69
N PRO A 585 -15.49 40.55 -28.69
CA PRO A 585 -14.80 41.67 -28.04
C PRO A 585 -13.99 42.50 -29.05
N GLU A 586 -13.76 43.78 -28.72
CA GLU A 586 -12.89 44.64 -29.53
C GLU A 586 -11.51 44.00 -29.73
N ASN A 587 -11.08 43.86 -30.98
CA ASN A 587 -9.83 43.24 -31.35
C ASN A 587 -9.31 43.82 -32.69
N GLN A 588 -8.05 43.51 -33.02
CA GLN A 588 -7.37 44.00 -34.23
C GLN A 588 -7.33 42.96 -35.36
N ALA A 589 -7.99 41.81 -35.19
CA ALA A 589 -7.95 40.75 -36.18
C ALA A 589 -8.81 41.11 -37.39
N GLU A 590 -8.36 40.73 -38.59
CA GLU A 590 -9.17 40.80 -39.79
C GLU A 590 -10.29 39.74 -39.71
N LEU A 591 -11.54 40.19 -39.80
CA LEU A 591 -12.72 39.32 -39.70
C LEU A 591 -13.08 38.72 -41.06
N LEU A 592 -13.19 37.39 -41.12
CA LEU A 592 -13.71 36.67 -42.27
C LEU A 592 -15.02 35.96 -41.88
N CYS A 593 -16.14 36.38 -42.44
CA CYS A 593 -17.46 35.83 -42.11
C CYS A 593 -17.86 34.79 -43.15
N LEU A 594 -17.83 33.49 -42.82
CA LEU A 594 -17.98 32.42 -43.82
C LEU A 594 -19.36 32.36 -44.48
N ASP A 595 -20.41 32.71 -43.75
CA ASP A 595 -21.79 32.74 -44.22
C ASP A 595 -22.09 33.94 -45.14
N ARG A 596 -21.45 35.09 -44.90
CA ARG A 596 -21.57 36.31 -45.73
C ARG A 596 -20.61 36.28 -46.93
N ASP A 597 -19.36 35.91 -46.69
CA ASP A 597 -18.27 36.04 -47.67
C ASP A 597 -18.14 34.78 -48.55
N GLY A 598 -18.98 33.75 -48.33
CA GLY A 598 -18.94 32.47 -49.06
C GLY A 598 -18.97 32.61 -50.59
N GLN A 599 -19.81 33.50 -51.14
CA GLN A 599 -19.85 33.75 -52.60
C GLN A 599 -18.55 34.35 -53.13
N HIS A 600 -17.82 35.11 -52.31
CA HIS A 600 -16.52 35.63 -52.71
C HIS A 600 -15.48 34.52 -52.73
N LEU A 601 -15.53 33.60 -51.75
CA LEU A 601 -14.66 32.43 -51.67
C LEU A 601 -14.81 31.48 -52.87
N GLU A 602 -15.99 31.44 -53.52
CA GLU A 602 -16.21 30.63 -54.73
C GLU A 602 -15.28 31.00 -55.90
N ASN A 603 -14.71 32.21 -55.90
CA ASN A 603 -13.76 32.65 -56.92
C ASN A 603 -12.34 32.07 -56.74
N TYR A 604 -12.04 31.50 -55.58
CA TYR A 604 -10.76 30.86 -55.30
C TYR A 604 -10.70 29.45 -55.90
N SER A 605 -9.48 28.93 -56.06
CA SER A 605 -9.25 27.60 -56.62
C SER A 605 -9.84 26.51 -55.70
N ILE A 606 -10.43 25.48 -56.32
CA ILE A 606 -10.89 24.26 -55.63
C ILE A 606 -9.78 23.23 -55.44
N GLU A 607 -8.61 23.43 -56.05
CA GLU A 607 -7.47 22.51 -55.95
C GLU A 607 -6.80 22.58 -54.57
N ASN A 608 -6.24 21.47 -54.09
CA ASN A 608 -5.53 21.45 -52.81
C ASN A 608 -4.37 22.47 -52.83
N PRO A 609 -4.27 23.37 -51.83
CA PRO A 609 -3.22 24.38 -51.79
C PRO A 609 -1.85 23.75 -51.53
N ILE A 610 -0.80 24.34 -52.13
CA ILE A 610 0.58 23.98 -51.80
C ILE A 610 1.01 24.79 -50.59
N ASN A 611 1.47 24.12 -49.53
CA ASN A 611 1.99 24.77 -48.33
C ASN A 611 3.30 24.09 -47.88
N GLN A 612 3.97 24.66 -46.88
CA GLN A 612 5.23 24.14 -46.31
C GLN A 612 5.06 23.52 -44.93
N VAL A 613 3.82 23.25 -44.51
CA VAL A 613 3.54 22.73 -43.16
C VAL A 613 4.05 21.31 -43.02
N LYS A 614 4.59 21.01 -41.85
CA LYS A 614 5.09 19.69 -41.47
C LYS A 614 4.29 19.19 -40.28
N SER A 615 4.33 17.88 -40.05
CA SER A 615 3.62 17.27 -38.92
C SER A 615 4.07 17.80 -37.55
N ALA A 616 5.30 18.30 -37.44
CA ALA A 616 5.82 18.93 -36.22
C ALA A 616 5.24 20.34 -35.96
N ASN A 617 4.61 20.97 -36.95
CA ASN A 617 3.96 22.27 -36.77
C ASN A 617 2.63 22.14 -36.01
N LEU A 618 2.16 23.27 -35.48
CA LEU A 618 0.91 23.37 -34.76
C LEU A 618 -0.28 23.00 -35.65
N ALA A 619 -1.20 22.21 -35.10
CA ALA A 619 -2.53 21.99 -35.65
C ALA A 619 -3.56 22.90 -34.97
N TYR A 620 -3.47 23.06 -33.65
CA TYR A 620 -4.37 23.93 -32.90
C TYR A 620 -3.80 24.37 -31.55
N ILE A 621 -4.44 25.38 -30.96
CA ILE A 621 -4.26 25.79 -29.57
C ILE A 621 -5.60 25.82 -28.85
N ILE A 622 -5.77 25.00 -27.81
CA ILE A 622 -6.97 25.02 -26.94
C ILE A 622 -6.59 25.57 -25.56
N TYR A 623 -7.36 26.53 -25.06
CA TYR A 623 -7.12 27.13 -23.75
C TYR A 623 -7.72 26.29 -22.62
N THR A 624 -6.94 26.09 -21.55
CA THR A 624 -7.39 25.41 -20.32
C THR A 624 -7.18 26.30 -19.09
N SER A 625 -7.76 25.95 -17.94
CA SER A 625 -7.52 26.66 -16.68
C SER A 625 -6.03 26.57 -16.28
N GLY A 626 -5.38 27.72 -16.09
CA GLY A 626 -4.04 27.78 -15.52
C GLY A 626 -4.07 27.71 -13.99
N SER A 627 -3.02 27.14 -13.39
CA SER A 627 -2.82 27.09 -11.93
C SER A 627 -2.63 28.49 -11.31
N THR A 628 -2.32 29.49 -12.14
CA THR A 628 -2.15 30.90 -11.77
C THR A 628 -3.46 31.71 -11.85
N GLY A 629 -4.59 31.07 -12.19
CA GLY A 629 -5.89 31.73 -12.34
C GLY A 629 -6.17 32.28 -13.75
N GLN A 630 -5.15 32.45 -14.59
CA GLN A 630 -5.30 32.86 -15.99
C GLN A 630 -5.34 31.65 -16.93
N PRO A 631 -6.19 31.64 -17.99
CA PRO A 631 -6.18 30.58 -18.98
C PRO A 631 -4.81 30.44 -19.69
N LYS A 632 -4.43 29.21 -20.04
CA LYS A 632 -3.19 28.90 -20.80
C LYS A 632 -3.51 28.16 -22.09
N GLY A 633 -2.93 28.59 -23.21
CA GLY A 633 -3.06 27.91 -24.50
C GLY A 633 -2.19 26.66 -24.58
N VAL A 634 -2.79 25.48 -24.78
CA VAL A 634 -2.07 24.22 -24.99
C VAL A 634 -1.82 24.04 -26.47
N MET A 635 -0.53 24.10 -26.85
CA MET A 635 -0.06 23.98 -28.23
C MET A 635 0.02 22.51 -28.66
N ASN A 636 -0.79 22.11 -29.63
CA ASN A 636 -0.84 20.74 -30.13
C ASN A 636 -0.39 20.67 -31.58
N THR A 637 0.52 19.73 -31.88
CA THR A 637 1.07 19.52 -33.22
C THR A 637 0.25 18.51 -34.02
N HIS A 638 0.35 18.57 -35.34
CA HIS A 638 -0.24 17.56 -36.20
C HIS A 638 0.23 16.14 -35.85
N GLN A 639 1.53 15.98 -35.54
CA GLN A 639 2.13 14.70 -35.18
C GLN A 639 1.53 14.13 -33.88
N GLY A 640 1.36 14.97 -32.84
CA GLY A 640 0.78 14.54 -31.56
C GLY A 640 -0.64 13.99 -31.74
N ILE A 641 -1.45 14.66 -32.54
CA ILE A 641 -2.83 14.24 -32.82
C ILE A 641 -2.86 13.03 -33.76
N GLY A 642 -2.03 13.02 -34.80
CA GLY A 642 -1.90 11.86 -35.68
C GLY A 642 -1.59 10.58 -34.90
N ASN A 643 -0.68 10.64 -33.92
CA ASN A 643 -0.38 9.54 -33.02
C ASN A 643 -1.62 9.06 -32.22
N ASN A 644 -2.38 10.01 -31.66
CA ASN A 644 -3.59 9.70 -30.89
C ASN A 644 -4.70 9.06 -31.75
N LEU A 645 -4.89 9.55 -32.98
CA LEU A 645 -5.89 9.00 -33.91
C LEU A 645 -5.53 7.58 -34.36
N LEU A 646 -4.24 7.26 -34.56
CA LEU A 646 -3.82 5.91 -34.91
C LEU A 646 -4.14 4.89 -33.81
N GLN A 647 -3.82 5.23 -32.56
CA GLN A 647 -4.20 4.39 -31.42
C GLN A 647 -5.72 4.18 -31.37
N THR A 648 -6.50 5.22 -31.67
CA THR A 648 -7.96 5.13 -31.73
C THR A 648 -8.41 4.10 -32.77
N MET A 649 -7.82 4.11 -33.97
CA MET A 649 -8.18 3.17 -35.03
C MET A 649 -7.83 1.71 -34.65
N ASP A 650 -6.78 1.49 -33.87
CA ASP A 650 -6.43 0.14 -33.36
C ASP A 650 -7.43 -0.36 -32.30
N VAL A 651 -7.92 0.53 -31.43
CA VAL A 651 -8.88 0.18 -30.37
C VAL A 651 -10.30 0.02 -30.92
N TYR A 652 -10.67 0.78 -31.96
CA TYR A 652 -11.99 0.79 -32.57
C TYR A 652 -11.93 0.41 -34.07
N PRO A 653 -11.74 -0.88 -34.41
CA PRO A 653 -11.30 -1.33 -35.73
C PRO A 653 -12.32 -1.24 -36.88
N ARG A 654 -13.37 -0.41 -36.80
CA ARG A 654 -14.45 -0.34 -37.81
C ARG A 654 -14.97 1.04 -38.20
N ILE A 655 -14.25 2.12 -37.89
CA ILE A 655 -14.72 3.50 -38.11
C ILE A 655 -14.98 3.85 -39.60
N ALA A 656 -14.38 3.16 -40.57
CA ALA A 656 -14.66 3.46 -41.99
C ALA A 656 -16.11 3.11 -42.36
N GLY A 657 -16.88 4.10 -42.84
CA GLY A 657 -18.31 3.95 -43.12
C GLY A 657 -19.24 4.09 -41.91
N ASP A 658 -18.68 4.35 -40.73
CA ASP A 658 -19.43 4.66 -39.51
C ASP A 658 -19.90 6.11 -39.45
N ARG A 659 -20.67 6.43 -38.41
CA ARG A 659 -21.27 7.75 -38.21
C ARG A 659 -20.94 8.23 -36.80
N ILE A 660 -20.13 9.27 -36.71
CA ILE A 660 -19.65 9.82 -35.44
C ILE A 660 -20.41 11.08 -35.11
N LEU A 661 -21.00 11.15 -33.92
CA LEU A 661 -21.66 12.35 -33.43
C LEU A 661 -20.64 13.35 -32.89
N GLN A 662 -20.68 14.56 -33.44
CA GLN A 662 -19.94 15.72 -32.96
C GLN A 662 -20.85 16.55 -32.04
N MET A 663 -20.55 16.54 -30.75
CA MET A 663 -21.28 17.33 -29.75
C MET A 663 -20.38 18.08 -28.77
N GLY A 664 -19.09 17.73 -28.72
CA GLY A 664 -18.10 18.45 -27.93
C GLY A 664 -18.01 19.92 -28.35
N LEU A 665 -17.73 20.79 -27.38
CA LEU A 665 -17.40 22.18 -27.67
C LEU A 665 -16.05 22.23 -28.39
N LEU A 666 -15.91 23.06 -29.42
CA LEU A 666 -14.64 23.19 -30.15
C LEU A 666 -13.49 23.69 -29.26
N SER A 667 -13.83 24.37 -28.18
CA SER A 667 -12.92 24.83 -27.13
C SER A 667 -12.46 23.70 -26.18
N PHE A 668 -12.83 22.45 -26.43
CA PHE A 668 -12.43 21.27 -25.67
C PHE A 668 -11.87 20.19 -26.61
N ASP A 669 -10.73 19.61 -26.25
CA ASP A 669 -9.93 18.75 -27.13
C ASP A 669 -10.64 17.46 -27.57
N ILE A 670 -11.66 17.01 -26.86
CA ILE A 670 -12.54 15.91 -27.27
C ILE A 670 -13.14 16.14 -28.67
N SER A 671 -13.44 17.38 -29.05
CA SER A 671 -14.02 17.68 -30.37
C SER A 671 -13.02 17.39 -31.49
N VAL A 672 -11.72 17.51 -31.21
CA VAL A 672 -10.65 17.18 -32.17
C VAL A 672 -10.73 15.69 -32.52
N TRP A 673 -10.95 14.86 -31.51
CA TRP A 673 -11.18 13.43 -31.73
C TRP A 673 -12.43 13.22 -32.57
N GLU A 674 -13.58 13.78 -32.20
CA GLU A 674 -14.85 13.61 -32.93
C GLU A 674 -14.70 13.95 -34.42
N ILE A 675 -14.09 15.10 -34.71
CA ILE A 675 -13.89 15.62 -36.07
C ILE A 675 -12.88 14.78 -36.85
N PHE A 676 -11.66 14.65 -36.34
CA PHE A 676 -10.59 14.05 -37.13
C PHE A 676 -10.62 12.52 -37.13
N CYS A 677 -11.16 11.87 -36.11
CA CYS A 677 -11.42 10.43 -36.15
C CYS A 677 -12.39 10.10 -37.28
N SER A 678 -13.44 10.91 -37.46
CA SER A 678 -14.40 10.73 -38.55
C SER A 678 -13.75 11.02 -39.91
N LEU A 679 -13.25 12.24 -40.08
CA LEU A 679 -12.83 12.75 -41.38
C LEU A 679 -11.57 12.08 -41.93
N THR A 680 -10.67 11.59 -41.07
CA THR A 680 -9.46 10.86 -41.52
C THR A 680 -9.66 9.36 -41.70
N SER A 681 -10.82 8.82 -41.33
CA SER A 681 -11.15 7.39 -41.45
C SER A 681 -12.14 7.06 -42.56
N GLY A 682 -12.75 8.07 -43.22
CA GLY A 682 -13.82 7.85 -44.20
C GLY A 682 -15.23 7.70 -43.58
N ALA A 683 -15.42 8.12 -42.33
CA ALA A 683 -16.72 8.12 -41.66
C ALA A 683 -17.53 9.39 -41.98
N THR A 684 -18.83 9.36 -41.67
CA THR A 684 -19.66 10.55 -41.67
C THR A 684 -19.63 11.24 -40.30
N LEU A 685 -19.34 12.53 -40.27
CA LEU A 685 -19.45 13.38 -39.09
C LEU A 685 -20.87 13.95 -38.98
N VAL A 686 -21.61 13.59 -37.94
CA VAL A 686 -22.96 14.10 -37.68
C VAL A 686 -22.86 15.22 -36.66
N LEU A 687 -23.14 16.46 -37.06
CA LEU A 687 -23.06 17.64 -36.21
C LEU A 687 -24.37 17.83 -35.44
N ALA A 688 -24.29 17.89 -34.10
CA ALA A 688 -25.44 18.34 -33.31
C ALA A 688 -25.63 19.87 -33.41
N LYS A 689 -26.89 20.33 -33.33
CA LYS A 689 -27.24 21.76 -33.31
C LYS A 689 -26.51 22.51 -32.19
N PRO A 690 -26.27 23.83 -32.33
CA PRO A 690 -25.80 24.68 -31.23
C PRO A 690 -26.63 24.45 -29.96
N GLU A 691 -25.97 24.35 -28.80
CA GLU A 691 -26.57 23.99 -27.51
C GLU A 691 -27.29 22.62 -27.44
N GLY A 692 -27.31 21.82 -28.51
CA GLY A 692 -27.98 20.53 -28.57
C GLY A 692 -27.45 19.48 -27.59
N GLN A 693 -26.20 19.61 -27.13
CA GLN A 693 -25.59 18.78 -26.10
C GLN A 693 -26.29 18.92 -24.73
N LYS A 694 -27.06 20.00 -24.51
CA LYS A 694 -27.85 20.22 -23.30
C LYS A 694 -29.25 19.60 -23.38
N ASP A 695 -29.68 19.18 -24.57
CA ASP A 695 -31.01 18.63 -24.86
C ASP A 695 -30.89 17.14 -25.18
N ILE A 696 -31.05 16.30 -24.15
CA ILE A 696 -30.83 14.86 -24.30
C ILE A 696 -31.89 14.20 -25.18
N THR A 697 -33.14 14.67 -25.13
CA THR A 697 -34.21 14.15 -25.99
C THR A 697 -33.89 14.42 -27.46
N TYR A 698 -33.39 15.62 -27.77
CA TYR A 698 -32.87 15.92 -29.11
C TYR A 698 -31.72 14.98 -29.50
N LEU A 699 -30.74 14.75 -28.62
CA LEU A 699 -29.61 13.85 -28.93
C LEU A 699 -30.07 12.42 -29.22
N ILE A 700 -31.00 11.87 -28.43
CA ILE A 700 -31.57 10.53 -28.67
C ILE A 700 -32.22 10.46 -30.04
N ASN A 701 -33.01 11.47 -30.40
CA ASN A 701 -33.67 11.54 -31.70
C ASN A 701 -32.65 11.66 -32.84
N LEU A 702 -31.62 12.49 -32.68
CA LEU A 702 -30.56 12.66 -33.67
C LEU A 702 -29.77 11.36 -33.87
N ILE A 703 -29.39 10.69 -32.77
CA ILE A 703 -28.67 9.41 -32.80
C ILE A 703 -29.49 8.36 -33.56
N ALA A 704 -30.79 8.26 -33.27
CA ALA A 704 -31.68 7.32 -33.93
C ALA A 704 -31.91 7.64 -35.42
N GLN A 705 -32.21 8.90 -35.73
CA GLN A 705 -32.50 9.37 -37.10
C GLN A 705 -31.29 9.22 -38.02
N GLU A 706 -30.15 9.70 -37.55
CA GLU A 706 -28.90 9.65 -38.30
C GLU A 706 -28.16 8.34 -38.11
N LYS A 707 -28.68 7.37 -37.36
CA LYS A 707 -28.02 6.06 -37.11
C LYS A 707 -26.57 6.22 -36.67
N VAL A 708 -26.34 7.11 -35.71
CA VAL A 708 -25.00 7.35 -35.14
C VAL A 708 -24.48 6.05 -34.54
N THR A 709 -23.27 5.65 -34.92
CA THR A 709 -22.64 4.43 -34.42
C THR A 709 -21.62 4.70 -33.31
N HIS A 710 -21.09 5.92 -33.24
CA HIS A 710 -20.11 6.33 -32.22
C HIS A 710 -20.45 7.71 -31.63
N ALA A 711 -20.40 7.80 -30.30
CA ALA A 711 -20.57 9.04 -29.55
C ALA A 711 -19.72 8.98 -28.27
N ILE A 712 -19.15 10.12 -27.86
CA ILE A 712 -18.40 10.22 -26.60
C ILE A 712 -19.15 11.09 -25.61
N PHE A 713 -19.25 10.61 -24.37
CA PHE A 713 -19.87 11.34 -23.27
C PHE A 713 -18.88 11.53 -22.13
N VAL A 714 -18.87 12.73 -21.54
CA VAL A 714 -18.28 12.91 -20.21
C VAL A 714 -19.11 12.16 -19.16
N PRO A 715 -18.51 11.64 -18.06
CA PRO A 715 -19.23 10.78 -17.11
C PRO A 715 -20.51 11.39 -16.52
N SER A 716 -20.51 12.70 -16.27
CA SER A 716 -21.68 13.42 -15.78
C SER A 716 -22.83 13.42 -16.79
N MET A 717 -22.54 13.65 -18.07
CA MET A 717 -23.53 13.64 -19.14
C MET A 717 -24.03 12.24 -19.43
N LEU A 718 -23.14 11.23 -19.46
CA LEU A 718 -23.52 9.84 -19.64
C LEU A 718 -24.52 9.39 -18.57
N ARG A 719 -24.30 9.77 -17.30
CA ARG A 719 -25.24 9.46 -16.21
C ARG A 719 -26.64 9.99 -16.47
N VAL A 720 -26.77 11.22 -16.96
CA VAL A 720 -28.09 11.81 -17.26
C VAL A 720 -28.68 11.20 -18.53
N PHE A 721 -27.84 10.93 -19.54
CA PHE A 721 -28.22 10.27 -20.78
C PHE A 721 -28.87 8.91 -20.51
N LEU A 722 -28.23 8.06 -19.69
CA LEU A 722 -28.70 6.72 -19.32
C LEU A 722 -30.02 6.69 -18.50
N GLN A 723 -30.48 7.85 -18.00
CA GLN A 723 -31.72 7.96 -17.25
C GLN A 723 -32.93 8.36 -18.10
N GLN A 724 -32.72 8.68 -19.39
CA GLN A 724 -33.81 9.12 -20.25
C GLN A 724 -34.64 7.97 -20.80
N PRO A 725 -35.95 8.18 -21.00
CA PRO A 725 -36.79 7.25 -21.75
C PRO A 725 -36.39 7.24 -23.24
N ASN A 726 -36.77 6.18 -23.97
CA ASN A 726 -36.57 6.02 -25.41
C ASN A 726 -35.11 5.80 -25.86
N LEU A 727 -34.21 5.44 -24.95
CA LEU A 727 -32.83 5.05 -25.30
C LEU A 727 -32.80 3.82 -26.21
N GLU A 728 -33.80 2.95 -26.11
CA GLU A 728 -34.02 1.81 -27.00
C GLU A 728 -34.18 2.22 -28.47
N ASN A 729 -34.47 3.49 -28.78
CA ASN A 729 -34.52 3.97 -30.16
C ASN A 729 -33.12 4.22 -30.75
N CYS A 730 -32.07 4.23 -29.92
CA CYS A 730 -30.68 4.42 -30.35
C CYS A 730 -29.97 3.11 -30.73
N SER A 731 -30.66 1.96 -30.65
CA SER A 731 -30.10 0.62 -30.90
C SER A 731 -30.09 0.20 -32.37
#